data_AF-A0AA36N6Z1-F1
#
_entry.id   AF-A0AA36N6Z1-F1
#
_cell.length_a   1.000
_cell.length_b   1.000
_cell.length_c   1.000
_cell.angle_alpha   90.00
_cell.angle_beta   90.00
_cell.angle_gamma   90.00
#
_symmetry.space_group_name_H-M   'P 1'
#
loop_
_entity.id
_entity.type
_entity.pdbx_description
1 polymer ?
#
loop_
_entity_poly.entity_id
_entity_poly.type
_entity_poly.pdbx_seq_one_letter_code
_entity_poly.pdbx_strand_id
1 'polypeptide(L)'
;MCVRFGFGVACILVTYLLTPLKRTGTDKERLDYIKSLNRRCAERVLELILGLKGYYIKAAQTLCGAGQFPPEFDEVFAVLLDQCPQEPYEVIASILEDQLGCGIDEVFEDFDPEAVAAASIAQVHFARLKDGTEVAVKVQYPDVERFFQMDVATVSFALQLLGMGSQVNEIFATIQAQFKQEFDFTAEADIMREVADSVMPNFGQHIDIPLPIDEQHPSCPEAGSLCTAKVLTMERLQGKPIRQHAIPLMTMFAEAHGMSWEELKRILESKDVSKVDLSNAAVRRVLRMGRISEWQSRVLAMGMKARNCAGRMVGACAEGICKIAIVNDLSLEEQWYVYHKTRELKEAIRTGVDLDKFRLHNTESAVYTIFMEDSTRTKESFRNAAEFHGMKVNVFDAKTSSFQKNETITDTIKMLCGYSTGQSLFVIRSKVEGVCRWLEEAITKYCRQRGYPRASFINAGDGRHEHPSQEMLDEFSFLEQKGWDTSSIHLALIGDLFHGRTVHSKVDGLRIYRKVFVDLVAPSELALPKMYEDRMVARGYVVRRFASIEEYLAQEKVAKIWYFTRLQLERMGDKVLDKAAELRKAVTMQREFVDSLPEGTKFFHPLPRDAKNPVLPYWLDATELNGWDQQSQNGYFTRIILLGMLGGHFGEDFRADPQVRMPGSPGLLSPGLAQGDLSPTNHDMPDDLDLGYSPAFLAATDFIKEVAMVADEPSPDKLSQEVGLVPIANGIIIDNLAAGQSIEQVWSLMYMVRDILDLHGVGGQGVRESTKFPGKGSGFISVPDVDISSWDRQPLKRLAAMAPGSTLKVMKQGSLEREFRLQVPPRVYNFKDISCKNTACVSHASQMQHEVEAFFERCRQSGEEQQDALAFNCKYCETQHTFWEIWNYEFYRPTEFAI
;
A
#
# COMPACT_ATOMS: atom_id res chain seq x y z
N MET A 1 -2.83 -41.23 -16.47
CA MET A 1 -2.99 -40.65 -15.12
C MET A 1 -4.44 -40.33 -14.78
N CYS A 2 -5.17 -39.63 -15.65
CA CYS A 2 -6.53 -39.15 -15.40
C CYS A 2 -7.55 -40.20 -14.91
N VAL A 3 -7.55 -41.39 -15.54
CA VAL A 3 -8.44 -42.51 -15.15
C VAL A 3 -8.09 -43.08 -13.76
N ARG A 4 -6.80 -43.13 -13.40
CA ARG A 4 -6.34 -43.61 -12.08
C ARG A 4 -6.74 -42.63 -10.98
N PHE A 5 -6.56 -41.32 -11.21
CA PHE A 5 -6.97 -40.29 -10.25
C PHE A 5 -8.49 -40.28 -10.07
N GLY A 6 -9.25 -40.25 -11.17
CA GLY A 6 -10.71 -40.29 -11.14
C GLY A 6 -11.27 -41.54 -10.46
N PHE A 7 -10.69 -42.72 -10.70
CA PHE A 7 -11.09 -43.96 -10.02
C PHE A 7 -10.73 -43.94 -8.52
N GLY A 8 -9.54 -43.45 -8.16
CA GLY A 8 -9.12 -43.32 -6.76
C GLY A 8 -10.03 -42.41 -5.95
N VAL A 9 -10.30 -41.20 -6.48
CA VAL A 9 -11.20 -40.23 -5.88
C VAL A 9 -12.63 -40.77 -5.81
N ALA A 10 -13.14 -41.40 -6.88
CA ALA A 10 -14.46 -42.05 -6.88
C ALA A 10 -14.56 -43.14 -5.80
N CYS A 11 -13.54 -43.99 -5.62
CA CYS A 11 -13.54 -44.99 -4.56
C CYS A 11 -13.58 -44.39 -3.15
N ILE A 12 -12.89 -43.25 -2.92
CA ILE A 12 -12.90 -42.55 -1.64
C ILE A 12 -14.28 -41.94 -1.38
N LEU A 13 -14.86 -41.28 -2.38
CA LEU A 13 -16.19 -40.68 -2.31
C LEU A 13 -17.28 -41.71 -2.08
N VAL A 14 -17.21 -42.83 -2.79
CA VAL A 14 -18.09 -43.99 -2.57
C VAL A 14 -17.90 -44.54 -1.16
N THR A 15 -16.67 -44.52 -0.61
CA THR A 15 -16.43 -44.90 0.79
C THR A 15 -17.11 -43.93 1.76
N TYR A 16 -17.10 -42.62 1.51
CA TYR A 16 -17.84 -41.64 2.32
C TYR A 16 -19.36 -41.71 2.14
N LEU A 17 -19.85 -41.95 0.92
CA LEU A 17 -21.27 -41.97 0.56
C LEU A 17 -21.99 -43.28 0.92
N LEU A 18 -21.31 -44.42 0.80
CA LEU A 18 -21.86 -45.75 1.13
C LEU A 18 -21.64 -46.13 2.59
N THR A 19 -20.86 -45.37 3.36
CA THR A 19 -20.79 -45.58 4.81
C THR A 19 -22.05 -44.96 5.41
N PRO A 20 -23.02 -45.77 5.89
CA PRO A 20 -24.11 -45.20 6.66
C PRO A 20 -23.44 -44.59 7.89
N LEU A 21 -23.67 -43.30 8.15
CA LEU A 21 -23.53 -42.77 9.52
C LEU A 21 -24.34 -43.72 10.39
N LYS A 22 -23.70 -44.71 11.02
CA LYS A 22 -24.37 -45.66 11.91
C LYS A 22 -25.05 -44.79 12.96
N ARG A 23 -26.38 -44.66 12.83
CA ARG A 23 -27.21 -43.86 13.72
C ARG A 23 -27.23 -44.42 15.15
N THR A 24 -26.51 -45.51 15.42
CA THR A 24 -26.43 -46.17 16.73
C THR A 24 -24.98 -46.15 17.25
N GLY A 25 -24.78 -45.49 18.39
CA GLY A 25 -23.49 -45.32 19.07
C GLY A 25 -23.43 -43.99 19.84
N THR A 26 -22.62 -43.91 20.89
CA THR A 26 -22.33 -42.67 21.64
C THR A 26 -21.52 -41.69 20.79
N ASP A 27 -21.57 -40.39 21.09
CA ASP A 27 -20.86 -39.37 20.31
C ASP A 27 -19.33 -39.58 20.26
N LYS A 28 -18.77 -40.20 21.29
CA LYS A 28 -17.36 -40.59 21.33
C LYS A 28 -17.03 -41.70 20.33
N GLU A 29 -17.86 -42.75 20.26
CA GLU A 29 -17.67 -43.86 19.31
C GLU A 29 -17.83 -43.39 17.86
N ARG A 30 -18.73 -42.42 17.62
CA ARG A 30 -18.89 -41.79 16.30
C ARG A 30 -17.66 -40.98 15.91
N LEU A 31 -17.13 -40.18 16.84
CA LEU A 31 -15.94 -39.38 16.59
C LEU A 31 -14.72 -40.27 16.31
N ASP A 32 -14.50 -41.31 17.11
CA ASP A 32 -13.38 -42.24 16.93
C ASP A 32 -13.49 -43.01 15.59
N TYR A 33 -14.72 -43.35 15.17
CA TYR A 33 -14.97 -43.95 13.85
C TYR A 33 -14.65 -42.99 12.69
N ILE A 34 -15.06 -41.71 12.80
CA ILE A 34 -14.77 -40.69 11.78
C ILE A 34 -13.26 -40.47 11.66
N LYS A 35 -12.53 -40.39 12.78
CA LYS A 35 -11.06 -40.28 12.76
C LYS A 35 -10.41 -41.48 12.06
N SER A 36 -10.86 -42.70 12.36
CA SER A 36 -10.37 -43.93 11.70
C SER A 36 -10.69 -43.95 10.20
N LEU A 37 -11.85 -43.44 9.79
CA LEU A 37 -12.23 -43.31 8.38
C LEU A 37 -11.35 -42.28 7.66
N ASN A 38 -11.18 -41.09 8.24
CA ASN A 38 -10.35 -40.01 7.69
C ASN A 38 -8.91 -40.50 7.47
N ARG A 39 -8.32 -41.19 8.44
CA ARG A 39 -6.95 -41.71 8.34
C ARG A 39 -6.79 -42.72 7.20
N ARG A 40 -7.70 -43.68 7.06
CA ARG A 40 -7.67 -44.66 5.95
C ARG A 40 -7.86 -44.00 4.58
N CYS A 41 -8.69 -42.97 4.52
CA CYS A 41 -8.85 -42.18 3.29
C CYS A 41 -7.59 -41.38 2.97
N ALA A 42 -6.97 -40.76 3.98
CA ALA A 42 -5.72 -40.02 3.81
C ALA A 42 -4.59 -40.91 3.30
N GLU A 43 -4.41 -42.12 3.85
CA GLU A 43 -3.39 -43.08 3.40
C GLU A 43 -3.58 -43.45 1.92
N ARG A 44 -4.82 -43.70 1.49
CA ARG A 44 -5.13 -44.01 0.08
C ARG A 44 -4.94 -42.83 -0.86
N VAL A 45 -5.26 -41.61 -0.42
CA VAL A 45 -5.00 -40.40 -1.20
C VAL A 45 -3.50 -40.15 -1.31
N LEU A 46 -2.73 -40.39 -0.24
CA LEU A 46 -1.27 -40.25 -0.24
C LEU A 46 -0.62 -41.19 -1.25
N GLU A 47 -0.98 -42.48 -1.27
CA GLU A 47 -0.48 -43.44 -2.26
C GLU A 47 -0.78 -42.99 -3.70
N LEU A 48 -1.99 -42.44 -3.93
CA LEU A 48 -2.39 -41.91 -5.22
C LEU A 48 -1.54 -40.71 -5.63
N ILE A 49 -1.33 -39.75 -4.72
CA ILE A 49 -0.52 -38.55 -4.94
C ILE A 49 0.94 -38.93 -5.24
N LEU A 50 1.54 -39.81 -4.42
CA LEU A 50 2.91 -40.27 -4.61
C LEU A 50 3.10 -41.04 -5.91
N GLY A 51 2.09 -41.79 -6.35
CA GLY A 51 2.11 -42.50 -7.63
C GLY A 51 1.91 -41.62 -8.86
N LEU A 52 1.27 -40.45 -8.70
CA LEU A 52 1.03 -39.49 -9.79
C LEU A 52 2.12 -38.41 -9.88
N LYS A 53 2.81 -38.11 -8.77
CA LYS A 53 3.91 -37.13 -8.66
C LYS A 53 3.51 -35.71 -9.14
N GLY A 54 4.49 -34.84 -9.35
CA GLY A 54 4.31 -33.55 -10.04
C GLY A 54 3.27 -32.63 -9.39
N TYR A 55 2.27 -32.24 -10.19
CA TYR A 55 1.20 -31.33 -9.77
C TYR A 55 0.46 -31.78 -8.51
N TYR A 56 0.20 -33.08 -8.37
CA TYR A 56 -0.59 -33.62 -7.26
C TYR A 56 0.17 -33.52 -5.93
N ILE A 57 1.49 -33.72 -5.94
CA ILE A 57 2.34 -33.50 -4.76
C ILE A 57 2.29 -32.03 -4.36
N LYS A 58 2.44 -31.10 -5.32
CA LYS A 58 2.42 -29.66 -5.04
C LYS A 58 1.06 -29.17 -4.54
N ALA A 59 -0.03 -29.62 -5.16
CA ALA A 59 -1.38 -29.29 -4.74
C ALA A 59 -1.63 -29.77 -3.30
N ALA A 60 -1.19 -30.99 -2.97
CA ALA A 60 -1.30 -31.51 -1.62
C ALA A 60 -0.42 -30.74 -0.62
N GLN A 61 0.83 -30.41 -0.95
CA GLN A 61 1.71 -29.57 -0.12
C GLN A 61 1.09 -28.20 0.17
N THR A 62 0.44 -27.59 -0.81
CA THR A 62 -0.20 -26.26 -0.70
C THR A 62 -1.44 -26.30 0.19
N LEU A 63 -2.19 -27.40 0.15
CA LEU A 63 -3.42 -27.58 0.93
C LEU A 63 -3.15 -28.08 2.36
N CYS A 64 -2.03 -28.78 2.59
CA CYS A 64 -1.58 -29.19 3.93
C CYS A 64 -1.25 -27.99 4.81
N GLY A 65 -1.74 -27.98 6.05
CA GLY A 65 -1.48 -26.89 7.00
C GLY A 65 -2.30 -25.61 6.78
N ALA A 66 -3.10 -25.53 5.71
CA ALA A 66 -4.08 -24.46 5.49
C ALA A 66 -5.41 -24.68 6.26
N GLY A 67 -5.52 -25.77 7.04
CA GLY A 67 -6.72 -26.12 7.81
C GLY A 67 -7.89 -26.63 6.97
N GLN A 68 -7.67 -26.92 5.69
CA GLN A 68 -8.70 -27.34 4.73
C GLN A 68 -8.98 -28.86 4.77
N PHE A 69 -8.12 -29.64 5.43
CA PHE A 69 -8.32 -31.08 5.63
C PHE A 69 -8.56 -31.44 7.10
N PRO A 70 -9.21 -32.58 7.38
CA PRO A 70 -9.25 -33.13 8.74
C PRO A 70 -7.83 -33.37 9.28
N PRO A 71 -7.59 -33.26 10.60
CA PRO A 71 -6.26 -33.41 11.20
C PRO A 71 -5.52 -34.70 10.83
N GLU A 72 -6.26 -35.79 10.57
CA GLU A 72 -5.66 -37.07 10.18
C GLU A 72 -5.00 -37.03 8.79
N PHE A 73 -5.43 -36.13 7.90
CA PHE A 73 -4.79 -35.92 6.60
C PHE A 73 -3.48 -35.14 6.73
N ASP A 74 -3.43 -34.11 7.57
CA ASP A 74 -2.19 -33.35 7.82
C ASP A 74 -1.09 -34.26 8.40
N GLU A 75 -1.45 -35.18 9.30
CA GLU A 75 -0.51 -36.16 9.86
C GLU A 75 0.06 -37.11 8.78
N VAL A 76 -0.80 -37.60 7.88
CA VAL A 76 -0.41 -38.55 6.84
C VAL A 76 0.36 -37.87 5.71
N PHE A 77 -0.06 -36.67 5.30
CA PHE A 77 0.58 -35.92 4.20
C PHE A 77 1.89 -35.24 4.59
N ALA A 78 2.28 -35.26 5.87
CA ALA A 78 3.57 -34.74 6.33
C ALA A 78 4.78 -35.29 5.53
N VAL A 79 4.70 -36.52 5.02
CA VAL A 79 5.74 -37.14 4.18
C VAL A 79 5.96 -36.36 2.87
N LEU A 80 4.90 -35.76 2.30
CA LEU A 80 4.98 -34.99 1.06
C LEU A 80 5.80 -33.69 1.21
N LEU A 81 6.05 -33.24 2.45
CA LEU A 81 6.78 -31.99 2.70
C LEU A 81 8.30 -32.16 2.67
N ASP A 82 8.81 -33.39 2.88
CA ASP A 82 10.27 -33.63 3.07
C ASP A 82 10.83 -34.85 2.31
N GLN A 83 10.01 -35.82 1.87
CA GLN A 83 10.49 -37.07 1.24
C GLN A 83 9.71 -37.40 -0.03
N CYS A 84 9.90 -36.60 -1.08
CA CYS A 84 9.32 -36.91 -2.39
C CYS A 84 10.10 -38.03 -3.10
N PRO A 85 9.46 -38.85 -3.95
CA PRO A 85 10.13 -39.91 -4.68
C PRO A 85 11.17 -39.37 -5.68
N GLN A 86 12.38 -39.93 -5.67
CA GLN A 86 13.45 -39.58 -6.62
C GLN A 86 13.32 -40.36 -7.94
N GLU A 87 13.83 -39.78 -9.03
CA GLU A 87 14.06 -40.49 -10.29
C GLU A 87 15.47 -41.11 -10.29
N PRO A 88 15.68 -42.24 -11.00
CA PRO A 88 16.99 -42.86 -11.14
C PRO A 88 18.02 -41.89 -11.72
N TYR A 89 19.28 -42.01 -11.27
CA TYR A 89 20.38 -41.14 -11.70
C TYR A 89 20.54 -41.11 -13.23
N GLU A 90 20.33 -42.24 -13.91
CA GLU A 90 20.46 -42.35 -15.36
C GLU A 90 19.48 -41.43 -16.11
N VAL A 91 18.29 -41.20 -15.54
CA VAL A 91 17.29 -40.29 -16.10
C VAL A 91 17.72 -38.84 -15.90
N ILE A 92 18.21 -38.51 -14.71
CA ILE A 92 18.70 -37.16 -14.39
C ILE A 92 19.93 -36.80 -15.22
N ALA A 93 20.86 -37.75 -15.35
CA ALA A 93 22.06 -37.59 -16.14
C ALA A 93 21.72 -37.29 -17.61
N SER A 94 20.79 -38.05 -18.18
CA SER A 94 20.33 -37.82 -19.55
C SER A 94 19.69 -36.44 -19.75
N ILE A 95 18.94 -35.93 -18.77
CA ILE A 95 18.35 -34.58 -18.84
C ILE A 95 19.44 -33.52 -18.73
N LEU A 96 20.41 -33.72 -17.84
CA LEU A 96 21.51 -32.78 -17.63
C LEU A 96 22.37 -32.65 -18.90
N GLU A 97 22.72 -33.78 -19.54
CA GLU A 97 23.49 -33.80 -20.80
C GLU A 97 22.72 -33.19 -21.96
N ASP A 98 21.41 -33.47 -22.08
CA ASP A 98 20.53 -32.88 -23.11
C ASP A 98 20.43 -31.36 -22.97
N GLN A 99 20.27 -30.86 -21.75
CA GLN A 99 20.08 -29.45 -21.49
C GLN A 99 21.38 -28.64 -21.55
N LEU A 100 22.50 -29.22 -21.15
CA LEU A 100 23.80 -28.55 -21.21
C LEU A 100 24.49 -28.73 -22.57
N GLY A 101 24.14 -29.76 -23.34
CA GLY A 101 24.72 -30.06 -24.65
C GLY A 101 26.15 -30.63 -24.60
N CYS A 102 26.55 -31.12 -23.43
CA CYS A 102 27.92 -31.55 -23.09
C CYS A 102 27.83 -32.71 -22.06
N GLY A 103 28.83 -33.59 -21.99
CA GLY A 103 28.85 -34.67 -20.99
C GLY A 103 28.99 -34.15 -19.56
N ILE A 104 28.44 -34.84 -18.56
CA ILE A 104 28.51 -34.43 -17.14
C ILE A 104 29.97 -34.28 -16.68
N ASP A 105 30.82 -35.24 -17.04
CA ASP A 105 32.25 -35.27 -16.73
C ASP A 105 33.04 -34.15 -17.44
N GLU A 106 32.44 -33.46 -18.42
CA GLU A 106 33.05 -32.31 -19.09
C GLU A 106 32.91 -31.03 -18.26
N VAL A 107 31.88 -30.95 -17.42
CA VAL A 107 31.52 -29.79 -16.58
C VAL A 107 31.93 -30.00 -15.13
N PHE A 108 31.57 -31.15 -14.57
CA PHE A 108 31.76 -31.47 -13.17
C PHE A 108 33.01 -32.37 -13.00
N GLU A 109 33.86 -32.05 -12.02
CA GLU A 109 34.93 -32.94 -11.56
C GLU A 109 34.36 -34.13 -10.79
N ASP A 110 33.27 -33.89 -10.06
CA ASP A 110 32.60 -34.85 -9.20
C ASP A 110 31.11 -34.52 -9.15
N PHE A 111 30.24 -35.52 -9.31
CA PHE A 111 28.78 -35.35 -9.28
C PHE A 111 28.18 -36.50 -8.47
N ASP A 112 27.48 -36.18 -7.38
CA ASP A 112 26.91 -37.18 -6.48
C ASP A 112 25.66 -37.82 -7.13
N PRO A 113 25.70 -39.14 -7.41
CA PRO A 113 24.55 -39.83 -7.99
C PRO A 113 23.35 -39.90 -7.04
N GLU A 114 23.57 -39.77 -5.73
CA GLU A 114 22.49 -39.71 -4.75
C GLU A 114 21.95 -38.27 -4.62
N ALA A 115 20.64 -38.11 -4.81
CA ALA A 115 20.01 -36.81 -4.63
C ALA A 115 19.87 -36.47 -3.15
N VAL A 116 20.31 -35.25 -2.79
CA VAL A 116 20.28 -34.69 -1.44
C VAL A 116 18.86 -34.34 -1.02
N ALA A 117 18.05 -33.88 -1.98
CA ALA A 117 16.66 -33.51 -1.75
C ALA A 117 15.83 -33.73 -3.00
N ALA A 118 14.57 -34.12 -2.81
CA ALA A 118 13.58 -34.28 -3.87
C ALA A 118 12.36 -33.44 -3.53
N ALA A 119 11.92 -32.65 -4.51
CA ALA A 119 10.78 -31.75 -4.39
C ALA A 119 9.64 -32.18 -5.36
N SER A 120 8.65 -31.32 -5.56
CA SER A 120 7.47 -31.65 -6.37
C SER A 120 7.77 -31.81 -7.87
N ILE A 121 8.77 -31.09 -8.39
CA ILE A 121 9.07 -31.01 -9.83
C ILE A 121 10.53 -31.26 -10.19
N ALA A 122 11.42 -31.44 -9.20
CA ALA A 122 12.85 -31.57 -9.41
C ALA A 122 13.53 -32.26 -8.23
N GLN A 123 14.74 -32.76 -8.47
CA GLN A 123 15.66 -33.21 -7.42
C GLN A 123 17.00 -32.46 -7.47
N VAL A 124 17.67 -32.40 -6.33
CA VAL A 124 18.91 -31.64 -6.13
C VAL A 124 20.05 -32.61 -5.83
N HIS A 125 21.14 -32.45 -6.56
CA HIS A 125 22.40 -33.19 -6.40
C HIS A 125 23.51 -32.24 -5.96
N PHE A 126 24.47 -32.73 -5.19
CA PHE A 126 25.71 -31.99 -4.97
C PHE A 126 26.74 -32.37 -6.02
N ALA A 127 27.50 -31.38 -6.47
CA ALA A 127 28.56 -31.58 -7.43
C ALA A 127 29.70 -30.59 -7.17
N ARG A 128 30.81 -30.80 -7.87
CA ARG A 128 31.98 -29.92 -7.86
C ARG A 128 32.37 -29.63 -9.30
N LEU A 129 32.52 -28.35 -9.63
CA LEU A 129 33.02 -27.91 -10.93
C LEU A 129 34.53 -28.16 -11.02
N LYS A 130 35.06 -28.19 -12.25
CA LYS A 130 36.50 -28.43 -12.51
C LYS A 130 37.44 -27.35 -12.00
N ASP A 131 36.93 -26.16 -11.69
CA ASP A 131 37.69 -25.09 -11.03
C ASP A 131 37.73 -25.25 -9.49
N GLY A 132 37.09 -26.29 -8.96
CA GLY A 132 37.01 -26.60 -7.53
C GLY A 132 35.77 -26.02 -6.83
N THR A 133 34.91 -25.27 -7.52
CA THR A 133 33.71 -24.67 -6.95
C THR A 133 32.69 -25.75 -6.57
N GLU A 134 32.25 -25.76 -5.31
CA GLU A 134 31.19 -26.67 -4.85
C GLU A 134 29.81 -26.10 -5.17
N VAL A 135 28.97 -26.92 -5.81
CA VAL A 135 27.66 -26.49 -6.32
C VAL A 135 26.55 -27.47 -5.94
N ALA A 136 25.32 -26.95 -5.95
CA ALA A 136 24.10 -27.73 -5.92
C ALA A 136 23.42 -27.63 -7.29
N VAL A 137 23.11 -28.79 -7.89
CA VAL A 137 22.52 -28.90 -9.22
C VAL A 137 21.09 -29.42 -9.07
N LYS A 138 20.12 -28.57 -9.39
CA LYS A 138 18.69 -28.89 -9.35
C LYS A 138 18.22 -29.22 -10.76
N VAL A 139 17.71 -30.44 -10.96
CA VAL A 139 17.29 -30.95 -12.27
C VAL A 139 15.80 -31.28 -12.25
N GLN A 140 15.06 -30.73 -13.21
CA GLN A 140 13.62 -30.94 -13.37
C GLN A 140 13.31 -32.38 -13.81
N TYR A 141 12.24 -32.96 -13.27
CA TYR A 141 11.76 -34.28 -13.70
C TYR A 141 11.26 -34.26 -15.15
N PRO A 142 11.35 -35.38 -15.88
CA PRO A 142 10.87 -35.47 -17.26
C PRO A 142 9.34 -35.32 -17.35
N ASP A 143 8.86 -34.71 -18.43
CA ASP A 143 7.44 -34.61 -18.83
C ASP A 143 6.45 -33.95 -17.83
N VAL A 144 6.91 -33.34 -16.74
CA VAL A 144 6.01 -32.71 -15.74
C VAL A 144 5.21 -31.55 -16.36
N GLU A 145 5.84 -30.75 -17.22
CA GLU A 145 5.18 -29.66 -17.96
C GLU A 145 4.14 -30.19 -18.96
N ARG A 146 4.45 -31.30 -19.63
CA ARG A 146 3.63 -31.86 -20.71
C ARG A 146 2.28 -32.37 -20.22
N PHE A 147 2.23 -32.97 -19.03
CA PHE A 147 1.01 -33.53 -18.46
C PHE A 147 0.25 -32.58 -17.53
N PHE A 148 0.88 -31.46 -17.14
CA PHE A 148 0.32 -30.48 -16.21
C PHE A 148 -1.09 -29.99 -16.58
N GLN A 149 -1.32 -29.60 -17.84
CA GLN A 149 -2.65 -29.12 -18.25
C GLN A 149 -3.73 -30.21 -18.18
N MET A 150 -3.36 -31.45 -18.49
CA MET A 150 -4.27 -32.59 -18.39
C MET A 150 -4.57 -32.95 -16.94
N ASP A 151 -3.60 -32.82 -16.05
CA ASP A 151 -3.77 -33.07 -14.62
C ASP A 151 -4.67 -32.01 -13.95
N VAL A 152 -4.46 -30.73 -14.26
CA VAL A 152 -5.34 -29.63 -13.79
C VAL A 152 -6.78 -29.84 -14.26
N ALA A 153 -6.98 -30.19 -15.54
CA ALA A 153 -8.30 -30.46 -16.10
C ALA A 153 -8.98 -31.67 -15.43
N THR A 154 -8.22 -32.71 -15.10
CA THR A 154 -8.72 -33.92 -14.43
C THR A 154 -9.20 -33.62 -13.02
N VAL A 155 -8.41 -32.89 -12.23
CA VAL A 155 -8.78 -32.56 -10.85
C VAL A 155 -9.99 -31.62 -10.84
N SER A 156 -10.01 -30.62 -11.72
CA SER A 156 -11.14 -29.70 -11.87
C SER A 156 -12.43 -30.44 -12.22
N PHE A 157 -12.38 -31.38 -13.16
CA PHE A 157 -13.52 -32.21 -13.54
C PHE A 157 -14.01 -33.11 -12.38
N ALA A 158 -13.09 -33.73 -11.64
CA ALA A 158 -13.44 -34.56 -10.49
C ALA A 158 -14.13 -33.76 -9.36
N LEU A 159 -13.69 -32.53 -9.09
CA LEU A 159 -14.27 -31.67 -8.07
C LEU A 159 -15.61 -31.04 -8.51
N GLN A 160 -15.81 -30.82 -9.80
CA GLN A 160 -17.11 -30.40 -10.35
C GLN A 160 -18.18 -31.48 -10.17
N LEU A 161 -17.84 -32.75 -10.37
CA LEU A 161 -18.76 -33.88 -10.11
C LEU A 161 -19.18 -34.00 -8.64
N LEU A 162 -18.44 -33.35 -7.73
CA LEU A 162 -18.74 -33.29 -6.30
C LEU A 162 -19.57 -32.09 -5.86
N GLY A 163 -20.00 -31.24 -6.80
CA GLY A 163 -20.79 -30.05 -6.48
C GLY A 163 -19.97 -28.90 -5.88
N MET A 164 -18.64 -29.00 -5.90
CA MET A 164 -17.72 -27.98 -5.36
C MET A 164 -17.20 -27.00 -6.44
N GLY A 165 -17.88 -26.93 -7.60
CA GLY A 165 -17.31 -26.33 -8.83
C GLY A 165 -17.01 -24.83 -8.81
N SER A 166 -17.73 -24.00 -8.04
CA SER A 166 -17.57 -22.53 -8.09
C SER A 166 -16.42 -22.00 -7.22
N GLN A 167 -16.21 -22.55 -6.02
CA GLN A 167 -15.13 -22.14 -5.10
C GLN A 167 -13.77 -22.73 -5.49
N VAL A 168 -13.76 -23.84 -6.23
CA VAL A 168 -12.55 -24.56 -6.63
C VAL A 168 -11.84 -23.89 -7.81
N ASN A 169 -12.56 -23.28 -8.75
CA ASN A 169 -11.95 -22.71 -9.96
C ASN A 169 -10.97 -21.55 -9.65
N GLU A 170 -11.24 -20.71 -8.64
CA GLU A 170 -10.36 -19.59 -8.26
C GLU A 170 -9.08 -20.07 -7.56
N ILE A 171 -9.20 -21.06 -6.68
CA ILE A 171 -8.05 -21.70 -6.01
C ILE A 171 -7.17 -22.40 -7.05
N PHE A 172 -7.77 -23.13 -7.99
CA PHE A 172 -7.02 -23.85 -9.03
C PHE A 172 -6.38 -22.91 -10.05
N ALA A 173 -7.03 -21.79 -10.41
CA ALA A 173 -6.41 -20.78 -11.28
C ALA A 173 -5.16 -20.16 -10.63
N THR A 174 -5.20 -19.95 -9.31
CA THR A 174 -4.08 -19.43 -8.52
C THR A 174 -2.93 -20.45 -8.45
N ILE A 175 -3.23 -21.71 -8.11
CA ILE A 175 -2.25 -22.80 -8.07
C ILE A 175 -1.64 -23.01 -9.47
N GLN A 176 -2.44 -22.93 -10.52
CA GLN A 176 -1.98 -23.12 -11.90
C GLN A 176 -1.02 -22.01 -12.34
N ALA A 177 -1.32 -20.75 -12.02
CA ALA A 177 -0.47 -19.61 -12.34
C ALA A 177 0.89 -19.70 -11.63
N GLN A 178 0.88 -20.10 -10.35
CA GLN A 178 2.10 -20.25 -9.55
C GLN A 178 2.94 -21.46 -10.00
N PHE A 179 2.30 -22.60 -10.28
CA PHE A 179 3.02 -23.80 -10.73
C PHE A 179 3.65 -23.61 -12.11
N LYS A 180 3.03 -22.80 -12.98
CA LYS A 180 3.60 -22.48 -14.30
C LYS A 180 4.93 -21.73 -14.20
N GLN A 181 5.10 -20.89 -13.18
CA GLN A 181 6.36 -20.18 -12.94
C GLN A 181 7.47 -21.11 -12.43
N GLU A 182 7.13 -22.26 -11.84
CA GLU A 182 8.14 -23.21 -11.34
C GLU A 182 8.73 -24.09 -12.45
N PHE A 183 8.21 -24.04 -13.69
CA PHE A 183 8.76 -24.82 -14.81
C PHE A 183 9.99 -24.22 -15.47
N ASP A 184 10.29 -22.95 -15.20
CA ASP A 184 11.42 -22.24 -15.79
C ASP A 184 12.46 -21.88 -14.73
N PHE A 185 13.54 -22.65 -14.70
CA PHE A 185 14.64 -22.44 -13.77
C PHE A 185 15.55 -21.26 -14.11
N THR A 186 15.45 -20.68 -15.32
CA THR A 186 16.16 -19.43 -15.62
C THR A 186 15.57 -18.27 -14.83
N ALA A 187 14.23 -18.21 -14.73
CA ALA A 187 13.55 -17.25 -13.88
C ALA A 187 13.88 -17.44 -12.39
N GLU A 188 14.08 -18.68 -11.93
CA GLU A 188 14.51 -18.95 -10.55
C GLU A 188 15.95 -18.47 -10.30
N ALA A 189 16.87 -18.63 -11.27
CA ALA A 189 18.23 -18.10 -11.20
C ALA A 189 18.24 -16.57 -11.13
N ASP A 190 17.45 -15.88 -11.95
CA ASP A 190 17.37 -14.41 -11.97
C ASP A 190 16.87 -13.87 -10.62
N ILE A 191 15.85 -14.51 -10.03
CA ILE A 191 15.35 -14.16 -8.70
C ILE A 191 16.43 -14.37 -7.64
N MET A 192 17.27 -15.41 -7.73
CA MET A 192 18.36 -15.63 -6.78
C MET A 192 19.38 -14.50 -6.81
N ARG A 193 19.76 -14.00 -8.00
CA ARG A 193 20.65 -12.83 -8.12
C ARG A 193 20.01 -11.58 -7.54
N GLU A 194 18.75 -11.32 -7.89
CA GLU A 194 18.02 -10.16 -7.38
C GLU A 194 17.97 -10.15 -5.84
N VAL A 195 17.74 -11.33 -5.23
CA VAL A 195 17.75 -11.50 -3.77
C VAL A 195 19.15 -11.27 -3.20
N ALA A 196 20.20 -11.81 -3.81
CA ALA A 196 21.57 -11.61 -3.36
C ALA A 196 21.98 -10.13 -3.45
N ASP A 197 21.74 -9.48 -4.58
CA ASP A 197 22.06 -8.06 -4.80
C ASP A 197 21.32 -7.13 -3.82
N SER A 198 20.10 -7.51 -3.43
CA SER A 198 19.29 -6.73 -2.49
C SER A 198 19.69 -6.93 -1.03
N VAL A 199 20.09 -8.14 -0.65
CA VAL A 199 20.27 -8.52 0.76
C VAL A 199 21.74 -8.45 1.19
N MET A 200 22.68 -8.86 0.32
CA MET A 200 24.11 -8.93 0.64
C MET A 200 24.72 -7.57 1.07
N PRO A 201 24.35 -6.41 0.50
CA PRO A 201 24.92 -5.12 0.92
C PRO A 201 24.61 -4.73 2.38
N ASN A 202 23.44 -5.15 2.90
CA ASN A 202 22.97 -4.77 4.23
C ASN A 202 23.15 -5.89 5.27
N PHE A 203 23.16 -7.15 4.83
CA PHE A 203 23.13 -8.32 5.72
C PHE A 203 24.21 -9.36 5.41
N GLY A 204 25.12 -9.11 4.45
CA GLY A 204 26.16 -10.06 4.05
C GLY A 204 27.17 -10.41 5.16
N GLN A 205 27.14 -9.73 6.31
CA GLN A 205 27.89 -10.13 7.51
C GLN A 205 27.19 -11.21 8.35
N HIS A 206 25.93 -11.51 8.06
CA HIS A 206 25.06 -12.36 8.90
C HIS A 206 24.32 -13.45 8.11
N ILE A 207 24.16 -13.28 6.80
CA ILE A 207 23.39 -14.19 5.94
C ILE A 207 24.20 -14.42 4.67
N ASP A 208 24.33 -15.69 4.28
CA ASP A 208 24.85 -16.11 2.98
C ASP A 208 23.69 -16.47 2.06
N ILE A 209 23.73 -15.98 0.82
CA ILE A 209 22.76 -16.29 -0.23
C ILE A 209 23.54 -16.97 -1.37
N PRO A 210 23.13 -18.17 -1.82
CA PRO A 210 23.83 -18.86 -2.89
C PRO A 210 23.54 -18.18 -4.22
N LEU A 211 24.56 -17.96 -5.03
CA LEU A 211 24.41 -17.41 -6.38
C LEU A 211 24.23 -18.51 -7.43
N PRO A 212 23.46 -18.26 -8.50
CA PRO A 212 23.42 -19.17 -9.64
C PRO A 212 24.76 -19.13 -10.40
N ILE A 213 25.14 -20.26 -11.00
CA ILE A 213 26.29 -20.36 -11.90
C ILE A 213 25.76 -20.23 -13.32
N ASP A 214 25.56 -19.00 -13.78
CA ASP A 214 24.92 -18.73 -15.06
C ASP A 214 25.82 -18.09 -16.12
N GLU A 215 27.09 -17.83 -15.78
CA GLU A 215 28.09 -17.33 -16.72
C GLU A 215 28.36 -18.32 -17.86
N GLN A 216 28.88 -17.81 -18.97
CA GLN A 216 29.16 -18.61 -20.16
C GLN A 216 30.21 -19.68 -19.87
N HIS A 217 29.76 -20.92 -19.78
CA HIS A 217 30.63 -22.03 -19.43
C HIS A 217 31.37 -22.59 -20.66
N PRO A 218 32.73 -22.66 -20.66
CA PRO A 218 33.51 -23.05 -21.84
C PRO A 218 33.16 -24.43 -22.41
N SER A 219 32.74 -25.38 -21.56
CA SER A 219 32.38 -26.73 -21.98
C SER A 219 31.00 -26.85 -22.61
N CYS A 220 30.13 -25.83 -22.51
CA CYS A 220 28.72 -25.93 -22.92
C CYS A 220 28.31 -24.70 -23.76
N PRO A 221 28.91 -24.53 -24.97
CA PRO A 221 28.76 -23.34 -25.79
C PRO A 221 27.36 -23.16 -26.40
N GLU A 222 26.59 -24.23 -26.57
CA GLU A 222 25.22 -24.18 -27.10
C GLU A 222 24.18 -23.77 -26.05
N ALA A 223 24.29 -24.30 -24.83
CA ALA A 223 23.43 -23.92 -23.71
C ALA A 223 23.79 -22.52 -23.17
N GLY A 224 25.05 -22.10 -23.32
CA GLY A 224 25.52 -20.77 -22.96
C GLY A 224 25.61 -20.50 -21.45
N SER A 225 25.12 -21.41 -20.60
CA SER A 225 25.03 -21.26 -19.15
C SER A 225 24.83 -22.64 -18.49
N LEU A 226 25.24 -22.81 -17.23
CA LEU A 226 24.88 -23.99 -16.42
C LEU A 226 23.47 -23.87 -15.79
N CYS A 227 22.76 -22.79 -16.10
CA CYS A 227 21.37 -22.57 -15.75
C CYS A 227 20.51 -22.53 -17.03
N THR A 228 19.60 -23.49 -17.18
CA THR A 228 18.65 -23.59 -18.30
C THR A 228 17.22 -23.62 -17.76
N ALA A 229 16.23 -23.71 -18.65
CA ALA A 229 14.83 -23.82 -18.21
C ALA A 229 14.59 -25.05 -17.31
N LYS A 230 15.41 -26.11 -17.41
CA LYS A 230 15.24 -27.38 -16.68
C LYS A 230 16.36 -27.73 -15.71
N VAL A 231 17.45 -26.95 -15.70
CA VAL A 231 18.62 -27.18 -14.85
C VAL A 231 18.98 -25.88 -14.16
N LEU A 232 19.09 -25.89 -12.83
CA LEU A 232 19.60 -24.76 -12.05
C LEU A 232 20.86 -25.21 -11.32
N THR A 233 22.01 -24.63 -11.68
CA THR A 233 23.27 -24.83 -10.97
C THR A 233 23.53 -23.62 -10.09
N MET A 234 23.80 -23.83 -8.80
CA MET A 234 24.02 -22.74 -7.84
C MET A 234 25.12 -23.07 -6.84
N GLU A 235 25.70 -22.07 -6.21
CA GLU A 235 26.68 -22.23 -5.13
C GLU A 235 26.12 -23.10 -4.00
N ARG A 236 26.99 -23.95 -3.45
CA ARG A 236 26.65 -24.78 -2.31
C ARG A 236 26.79 -24.00 -1.01
N LEU A 237 25.68 -23.78 -0.31
CA LEU A 237 25.72 -23.32 1.07
C LEU A 237 26.23 -24.40 2.03
N GLN A 238 27.21 -24.04 2.86
CA GLN A 238 27.74 -24.91 3.90
C GLN A 238 26.96 -24.72 5.20
N GLY A 239 26.25 -25.76 5.63
CA GLY A 239 25.48 -25.70 6.88
C GLY A 239 24.58 -26.92 7.09
N LYS A 240 23.94 -26.98 8.26
CA LYS A 240 22.92 -27.99 8.55
C LYS A 240 21.52 -27.39 8.36
N PRO A 241 20.57 -28.14 7.77
CA PRO A 241 19.19 -27.67 7.62
C PRO A 241 18.60 -27.22 8.96
N ILE A 242 17.85 -26.10 8.95
CA ILE A 242 17.24 -25.52 10.16
C ILE A 242 16.43 -26.54 10.96
N ARG A 243 15.77 -27.51 10.31
CA ARG A 243 15.00 -28.56 10.98
C ARG A 243 15.85 -29.51 11.83
N GLN A 244 17.10 -29.79 11.42
CA GLN A 244 18.03 -30.61 12.20
C GLN A 244 18.56 -29.86 13.43
N HIS A 245 18.53 -28.53 13.42
CA HIS A 245 18.91 -27.68 14.55
C HIS A 245 17.74 -27.14 15.36
N ALA A 246 16.50 -27.23 14.86
CA ALA A 246 15.32 -26.70 15.52
C ALA A 246 15.13 -27.29 16.92
N ILE A 247 15.28 -28.62 17.07
CA ILE A 247 15.17 -29.26 18.38
C ILE A 247 16.32 -28.83 19.30
N PRO A 248 17.62 -28.93 18.93
CA PRO A 248 18.72 -28.41 19.75
C PRO A 248 18.57 -26.93 20.14
N LEU A 249 18.14 -26.05 19.23
CA LEU A 249 17.90 -24.63 19.51
C LEU A 249 16.75 -24.44 20.50
N MET A 250 15.68 -25.21 20.37
CA MET A 250 14.56 -25.18 21.30
C MET A 250 14.92 -25.81 22.65
N THR A 251 15.80 -26.82 22.67
CA THR A 251 16.36 -27.39 23.90
C THR A 251 17.28 -26.40 24.59
N MET A 252 18.17 -25.72 23.87
CA MET A 252 19.01 -24.65 24.41
C MET A 252 18.15 -23.47 24.92
N PHE A 253 17.09 -23.12 24.19
CA PHE A 253 16.12 -22.12 24.63
C PHE A 253 15.39 -22.57 25.91
N ALA A 254 14.99 -23.83 25.99
CA ALA A 254 14.37 -24.42 27.18
C ALA A 254 15.33 -24.37 28.37
N GLU A 255 16.56 -24.83 28.20
CA GLU A 255 17.61 -24.83 29.22
C GLU A 255 17.96 -23.42 29.69
N ALA A 256 18.11 -22.46 28.77
CA ALA A 256 18.37 -21.05 29.09
C ALA A 256 17.24 -20.39 29.89
N HIS A 257 16.04 -20.98 29.87
CA HIS A 257 14.88 -20.53 30.63
C HIS A 257 14.49 -21.52 31.76
N GLY A 258 15.40 -22.43 32.14
CA GLY A 258 15.27 -23.31 33.30
C GLY A 258 14.22 -24.43 33.15
N MET A 259 13.92 -24.85 31.92
CA MET A 259 12.95 -25.90 31.62
C MET A 259 13.57 -27.00 30.75
N SER A 260 13.06 -28.22 30.85
CA SER A 260 13.45 -29.33 29.95
C SER A 260 12.73 -29.23 28.61
N TRP A 261 13.31 -29.84 27.57
CA TRP A 261 12.68 -29.94 26.26
C TRP A 261 11.30 -30.62 26.34
N GLU A 262 11.15 -31.64 27.18
CA GLU A 262 9.91 -32.38 27.40
C GLU A 262 8.82 -31.51 28.03
N GLU A 263 9.19 -30.58 28.92
CA GLU A 263 8.26 -29.60 29.50
C GLU A 263 7.83 -28.56 28.46
N LEU A 264 8.79 -28.01 27.71
CA LEU A 264 8.53 -27.04 26.63
C LEU A 264 7.61 -27.65 25.55
N LYS A 265 7.88 -28.90 25.18
CA LYS A 265 7.09 -29.66 24.20
C LYS A 265 5.66 -29.90 24.69
N ARG A 266 5.45 -30.31 25.95
CA ARG A 266 4.10 -30.46 26.53
C ARG A 266 3.32 -29.15 26.50
N ILE A 267 3.97 -28.03 26.79
CA ILE A 267 3.36 -26.70 26.75
C ILE A 267 2.90 -26.37 25.33
N LEU A 268 3.77 -26.58 24.34
CA LEU A 268 3.49 -26.34 22.92
C LEU A 268 2.39 -27.26 22.33
N GLU A 269 2.22 -28.46 22.88
CA GLU A 269 1.26 -29.46 22.39
C GLU A 269 -0.11 -29.42 23.11
N SER A 270 -0.22 -28.83 24.31
CA SER A 270 -1.34 -29.08 25.23
C SER A 270 -2.73 -28.59 24.81
N LYS A 271 -2.88 -27.69 23.82
CA LYS A 271 -4.15 -27.06 23.36
C LYS A 271 -5.04 -26.41 24.45
N ASP A 272 -4.75 -26.59 25.73
CA ASP A 272 -5.53 -26.18 26.88
C ASP A 272 -4.65 -25.30 27.77
N VAL A 273 -4.76 -23.99 27.56
CA VAL A 273 -3.93 -22.95 28.18
C VAL A 273 -4.16 -22.86 29.71
N SER A 274 -5.22 -23.50 30.21
CA SER A 274 -5.61 -23.48 31.63
C SER A 274 -4.71 -24.31 32.55
N LYS A 275 -3.94 -25.27 32.00
CA LYS A 275 -3.08 -26.18 32.77
C LYS A 275 -1.60 -25.79 32.78
N VAL A 276 -1.27 -24.68 32.14
CA VAL A 276 0.09 -24.18 31.98
C VAL A 276 0.29 -23.03 32.95
N ASP A 277 1.36 -23.06 33.76
CA ASP A 277 1.66 -21.97 34.69
C ASP A 277 2.08 -20.70 33.93
N LEU A 278 1.11 -19.83 33.67
CA LEU A 278 1.26 -18.57 32.94
C LEU A 278 2.02 -17.51 33.73
N SER A 279 2.37 -17.76 35.00
CA SER A 279 3.21 -16.83 35.76
C SER A 279 4.63 -16.75 35.17
N ASN A 280 5.11 -17.84 34.56
CA ASN A 280 6.43 -17.90 33.95
C ASN A 280 6.49 -17.13 32.61
N ALA A 281 7.32 -16.09 32.57
CA ALA A 281 7.46 -15.20 31.41
C ALA A 281 8.00 -15.91 30.16
N ALA A 282 8.81 -16.96 30.32
CA ALA A 282 9.33 -17.76 29.21
C ALA A 282 8.21 -18.55 28.52
N VAL A 283 7.32 -19.15 29.32
CA VAL A 283 6.16 -19.92 28.86
C VAL A 283 5.18 -19.04 28.08
N ARG A 284 4.92 -17.81 28.54
CA ARG A 284 4.14 -16.81 27.79
C ARG A 284 4.79 -16.40 26.47
N ARG A 285 6.13 -16.39 26.40
CA ARG A 285 6.87 -16.04 25.18
C ARG A 285 6.81 -17.14 24.13
N VAL A 286 6.84 -18.40 24.57
CA VAL A 286 6.71 -19.61 23.74
C VAL A 286 5.29 -19.80 23.21
N LEU A 287 4.27 -19.63 24.06
CA LEU A 287 2.87 -19.77 23.64
C LEU A 287 2.45 -18.72 22.59
N ARG A 288 3.14 -17.56 22.53
CA ARG A 288 2.98 -16.56 21.46
C ARG A 288 3.55 -16.99 20.10
N MET A 289 4.37 -18.04 20.05
CA MET A 289 5.02 -18.50 18.81
C MET A 289 4.14 -19.46 17.97
N GLY A 290 3.00 -19.92 18.50
CA GLY A 290 2.06 -20.83 17.81
C GLY A 290 2.48 -22.30 17.87
N ARG A 291 1.66 -23.22 17.31
CA ARG A 291 1.91 -24.67 17.35
C ARG A 291 3.26 -25.01 16.68
N ILE A 292 3.96 -26.06 17.11
CA ILE A 292 5.17 -26.55 16.39
C ILE A 292 4.85 -26.90 14.93
N SER A 293 3.67 -27.46 14.67
CA SER A 293 3.20 -27.73 13.30
C SER A 293 2.98 -26.43 12.51
N GLU A 294 2.46 -25.38 13.15
CA GLU A 294 2.34 -24.05 12.54
C GLU A 294 3.70 -23.39 12.36
N TRP A 295 4.68 -23.64 13.23
CA TRP A 295 6.04 -23.10 13.10
C TRP A 295 6.77 -23.76 11.93
N GLN A 296 6.65 -25.08 11.75
CA GLN A 296 7.17 -25.78 10.56
C GLN A 296 6.49 -25.29 9.27
N SER A 297 5.15 -25.14 9.27
CA SER A 297 4.42 -24.55 8.15
C SER A 297 4.75 -23.07 7.92
N ARG A 298 5.06 -22.29 8.96
CA ARG A 298 5.45 -20.86 8.87
C ARG A 298 6.89 -20.67 8.45
N VAL A 299 7.79 -21.59 8.78
CA VAL A 299 9.18 -21.60 8.30
C VAL A 299 9.23 -22.03 6.83
N LEU A 300 8.42 -23.04 6.44
CA LEU A 300 8.19 -23.39 5.03
C LEU A 300 7.52 -22.25 4.25
N ALA A 301 6.50 -21.61 4.84
CA ALA A 301 5.87 -20.43 4.26
C ALA A 301 6.76 -19.19 4.31
N MET A 302 7.76 -19.12 5.19
CA MET A 302 8.80 -18.08 5.21
C MET A 302 9.79 -18.27 4.07
N GLY A 303 10.10 -19.51 3.66
CA GLY A 303 10.83 -19.76 2.42
C GLY A 303 10.07 -19.29 1.17
N MET A 304 8.74 -19.38 1.18
CA MET A 304 7.87 -18.84 0.12
C MET A 304 7.61 -17.33 0.26
N LYS A 305 7.58 -16.78 1.47
CA LYS A 305 7.40 -15.34 1.75
C LYS A 305 8.70 -14.54 1.62
N ALA A 306 9.87 -15.15 1.73
CA ALA A 306 11.16 -14.50 1.45
C ALA A 306 11.24 -14.03 -0.01
N ARG A 307 10.63 -14.76 -0.95
CA ARG A 307 10.46 -14.32 -2.35
C ARG A 307 9.56 -13.07 -2.49
N ASN A 308 8.63 -12.85 -1.56
CA ASN A 308 7.69 -11.72 -1.58
C ASN A 308 8.10 -10.54 -0.65
N CYS A 309 9.08 -10.73 0.23
CA CYS A 309 9.59 -9.71 1.13
C CYS A 309 10.94 -9.12 0.70
N ALA A 310 11.78 -9.85 -0.05
CA ALA A 310 13.02 -9.30 -0.59
C ALA A 310 12.77 -8.24 -1.69
N GLY A 311 11.72 -8.40 -2.49
CA GLY A 311 11.28 -7.43 -3.50
C GLY A 311 10.61 -6.16 -2.95
N ARG A 312 10.83 -5.81 -1.67
CA ARG A 312 10.15 -4.67 -1.03
C ARG A 312 11.06 -3.67 -0.33
N MET A 313 12.37 -3.87 -0.41
CA MET A 313 13.37 -2.96 0.20
C MET A 313 14.31 -2.30 -0.80
N VAL A 314 14.23 -2.60 -2.10
CA VAL A 314 15.00 -1.94 -3.17
C VAL A 314 14.05 -1.59 -4.33
N GLY A 315 13.02 -0.78 -4.07
CA GLY A 315 11.93 -0.55 -5.02
C GLY A 315 11.82 0.86 -5.61
N ALA A 316 12.59 1.84 -5.14
CA ALA A 316 12.39 3.24 -5.57
C ALA A 316 12.92 3.54 -6.99
N CYS A 317 13.88 2.76 -7.50
CA CYS A 317 14.41 2.94 -8.86
C CYS A 317 14.06 1.80 -9.84
N ALA A 318 13.72 0.60 -9.37
CA ALA A 318 13.36 -0.53 -10.25
C ALA A 318 11.85 -0.65 -10.55
N GLU A 319 10.96 -0.14 -9.68
CA GLU A 319 9.51 -0.07 -9.99
C GLU A 319 9.05 1.25 -10.63
N GLY A 320 9.96 2.23 -10.76
CA GLY A 320 9.73 3.54 -11.36
C GLY A 320 8.70 4.41 -10.62
N ILE A 321 8.94 5.73 -10.58
CA ILE A 321 7.87 6.67 -10.26
C ILE A 321 6.77 6.47 -11.31
N CYS A 322 5.55 6.16 -10.86
CA CYS A 322 4.40 5.92 -11.74
C CYS A 322 3.33 7.02 -11.63
N LYS A 323 3.46 7.95 -10.66
CA LYS A 323 2.55 9.08 -10.53
C LYS A 323 3.25 10.32 -10.00
N ILE A 324 2.75 11.46 -10.46
CA ILE A 324 3.02 12.79 -9.90
C ILE A 324 1.64 13.46 -9.74
N ALA A 325 0.91 13.06 -8.69
CA ALA A 325 -0.40 13.59 -8.34
C ALA A 325 -0.29 14.83 -7.45
N ILE A 326 0.67 14.85 -6.52
CA ILE A 326 1.02 15.98 -5.65
C ILE A 326 2.53 16.25 -5.66
N VAL A 327 2.97 17.38 -5.10
CA VAL A 327 4.41 17.75 -5.07
C VAL A 327 5.25 16.71 -4.33
N ASN A 328 4.74 16.20 -3.19
CA ASN A 328 5.46 15.26 -2.34
C ASN A 328 5.46 13.81 -2.86
N ASP A 329 4.83 13.51 -4.00
CA ASP A 329 5.00 12.20 -4.63
C ASP A 329 6.45 12.00 -5.13
N LEU A 330 7.19 13.11 -5.32
CA LEU A 330 8.64 13.09 -5.47
C LEU A 330 9.31 13.43 -4.13
N SER A 331 10.29 12.62 -3.73
CA SER A 331 11.23 12.96 -2.65
C SER A 331 12.00 14.25 -2.97
N LEU A 332 12.63 14.86 -1.96
CA LEU A 332 13.42 16.08 -2.19
C LEU A 332 14.59 15.82 -3.12
N GLU A 333 15.21 14.64 -3.02
CA GLU A 333 16.31 14.20 -3.85
C GLU A 333 15.87 14.02 -5.31
N GLU A 334 14.68 13.44 -5.55
CA GLU A 334 14.10 13.31 -6.89
C GLU A 334 13.71 14.68 -7.47
N GLN A 335 13.17 15.59 -6.67
CA GLN A 335 12.91 16.98 -7.09
C GLN A 335 14.21 17.66 -7.52
N TRP A 336 15.28 17.54 -6.72
CA TRP A 336 16.61 18.06 -7.06
C TRP A 336 17.15 17.46 -8.34
N TYR A 337 16.97 16.16 -8.53
CA TYR A 337 17.36 15.48 -9.76
C TYR A 337 16.63 16.07 -10.98
N VAL A 338 15.31 16.30 -10.89
CA VAL A 338 14.55 16.99 -11.93
C VAL A 338 15.13 18.39 -12.22
N TYR A 339 15.49 19.15 -11.19
CA TYR A 339 16.07 20.50 -11.37
C TYR A 339 17.44 20.48 -12.01
N HIS A 340 18.33 19.58 -11.59
CA HIS A 340 19.65 19.43 -12.17
C HIS A 340 19.59 19.01 -13.63
N LYS A 341 18.77 18.01 -13.97
CA LYS A 341 18.57 17.59 -15.37
C LYS A 341 17.94 18.68 -16.22
N THR A 342 17.00 19.46 -15.66
CA THR A 342 16.42 20.61 -16.37
C THR A 342 17.49 21.66 -16.68
N ARG A 343 18.39 21.93 -15.73
CA ARG A 343 19.53 22.84 -15.93
C ARG A 343 20.50 22.33 -17.00
N GLU A 344 20.87 21.05 -16.94
CA GLU A 344 21.74 20.42 -17.93
C GLU A 344 21.14 20.50 -19.34
N LEU A 345 19.84 20.26 -19.49
CA LEU A 345 19.14 20.37 -20.76
C LEU A 345 19.19 21.80 -21.30
N LYS A 346 18.88 22.80 -20.47
CA LYS A 346 18.94 24.21 -20.88
C LYS A 346 20.36 24.61 -21.29
N GLU A 347 21.36 24.16 -20.55
CA GLU A 347 22.76 24.45 -20.87
C GLU A 347 23.16 23.79 -22.20
N ALA A 348 22.79 22.54 -22.43
CA ALA A 348 23.06 21.85 -23.69
C ALA A 348 22.44 22.57 -24.89
N ILE A 349 21.20 23.05 -24.77
CA ILE A 349 20.53 23.86 -25.78
C ILE A 349 21.30 25.16 -26.04
N ARG A 350 21.73 25.85 -24.97
CA ARG A 350 22.46 27.11 -25.06
C ARG A 350 23.83 26.95 -25.72
N THR A 351 24.53 25.85 -25.46
CA THR A 351 25.87 25.56 -26.00
C THR A 351 25.85 24.83 -27.34
N GLY A 352 24.67 24.46 -27.85
CA GLY A 352 24.53 23.70 -29.10
C GLY A 352 25.06 22.25 -29.01
N VAL A 353 25.05 21.67 -27.81
CA VAL A 353 25.41 20.26 -27.58
C VAL A 353 24.27 19.38 -28.07
N ASP A 354 24.61 18.17 -28.51
CA ASP A 354 23.61 17.19 -28.91
C ASP A 354 22.61 16.88 -27.78
N LEU A 355 21.34 16.98 -28.13
CA LEU A 355 20.21 16.80 -27.20
C LEU A 355 19.76 15.34 -27.12
N ASP A 356 20.34 14.45 -27.94
CA ASP A 356 19.95 13.05 -28.04
C ASP A 356 19.99 12.32 -26.70
N LYS A 357 20.97 12.65 -25.84
CA LYS A 357 21.07 12.11 -24.48
C LYS A 357 19.86 12.38 -23.58
N PHE A 358 19.00 13.34 -23.93
CA PHE A 358 17.77 13.65 -23.20
C PHE A 358 16.51 13.05 -23.85
N ARG A 359 16.64 12.34 -24.97
CA ARG A 359 15.51 11.79 -25.74
C ARG A 359 15.38 10.29 -25.55
N LEU A 360 14.13 9.83 -25.45
CA LEU A 360 13.79 8.41 -25.33
C LEU A 360 13.85 7.67 -26.66
N HIS A 361 13.52 8.35 -27.77
CA HIS A 361 13.29 7.74 -29.09
C HIS A 361 12.27 6.60 -29.07
N ASN A 362 11.26 6.70 -28.19
CA ASN A 362 10.32 5.63 -27.95
C ASN A 362 9.01 5.86 -28.70
N THR A 363 8.90 5.28 -29.90
CA THR A 363 7.69 5.36 -30.73
C THR A 363 6.58 4.40 -30.29
N GLU A 364 6.87 3.46 -29.40
CA GLU A 364 5.89 2.48 -28.90
C GLU A 364 5.09 3.05 -27.73
N SER A 365 5.70 3.93 -26.93
CA SER A 365 5.04 4.62 -25.82
C SER A 365 4.14 5.77 -26.30
N ALA A 366 3.05 5.97 -25.58
CA ALA A 366 2.05 6.98 -25.88
C ALA A 366 1.86 7.96 -24.72
N VAL A 367 1.75 9.25 -25.03
CA VAL A 367 1.36 10.30 -24.09
C VAL A 367 -0.05 10.76 -24.42
N TYR A 368 -0.98 10.54 -23.49
CA TYR A 368 -2.36 10.97 -23.56
C TYR A 368 -2.54 12.26 -22.77
N THR A 369 -2.85 13.35 -23.47
CA THR A 369 -3.16 14.65 -22.85
C THR A 369 -4.67 14.80 -22.69
N ILE A 370 -5.16 14.61 -21.46
CA ILE A 370 -6.60 14.61 -21.12
C ILE A 370 -6.91 15.88 -20.33
N PHE A 371 -7.51 16.87 -21.01
CA PHE A 371 -7.81 18.17 -20.44
C PHE A 371 -9.32 18.40 -20.41
N MET A 372 -9.93 18.21 -19.23
CA MET A 372 -11.36 18.48 -18.98
C MET A 372 -11.61 19.94 -18.56
N GLU A 373 -10.55 20.67 -18.21
CA GLU A 373 -10.56 22.12 -18.02
C GLU A 373 -9.70 22.81 -19.09
N ASP A 374 -10.13 24.00 -19.53
CA ASP A 374 -9.39 24.78 -20.52
C ASP A 374 -7.97 25.11 -20.00
N SER A 375 -6.96 24.76 -20.81
CA SER A 375 -5.55 25.08 -20.56
C SER A 375 -4.79 25.07 -21.87
N THR A 376 -4.13 26.18 -22.19
CA THR A 376 -3.26 26.27 -23.38
C THR A 376 -1.81 25.95 -23.00
N ARG A 377 -1.23 26.65 -22.02
CA ARG A 377 0.20 26.53 -21.69
C ARG A 377 0.59 25.12 -21.24
N THR A 378 -0.14 24.58 -20.26
CA THR A 378 0.17 23.25 -19.73
C THR A 378 0.02 22.19 -20.82
N LYS A 379 -1.09 22.23 -21.56
CA LYS A 379 -1.36 21.29 -22.66
C LYS A 379 -0.30 21.33 -23.75
N GLU A 380 -0.02 22.52 -24.30
CA GLU A 380 0.94 22.68 -25.40
C GLU A 380 2.37 22.31 -24.98
N SER A 381 2.79 22.69 -23.77
CA SER A 381 4.12 22.33 -23.27
C SER A 381 4.31 20.83 -23.07
N PHE A 382 3.30 20.08 -22.59
CA PHE A 382 3.38 18.62 -22.48
C PHE A 382 3.32 17.95 -23.85
N ARG A 383 2.52 18.46 -24.79
CA ARG A 383 2.50 17.97 -26.17
C ARG A 383 3.89 18.10 -26.79
N ASN A 384 4.48 19.30 -26.73
CA ASN A 384 5.79 19.56 -27.28
C ASN A 384 6.90 18.80 -26.55
N ALA A 385 6.76 18.56 -25.24
CA ALA A 385 7.71 17.74 -24.48
C ALA A 385 7.65 16.25 -24.89
N ALA A 386 6.46 15.72 -25.15
CA ALA A 386 6.30 14.36 -25.66
C ALA A 386 6.85 14.21 -27.09
N GLU A 387 6.60 15.21 -27.96
CA GLU A 387 7.21 15.29 -29.29
C GLU A 387 8.74 15.33 -29.23
N PHE A 388 9.32 16.04 -28.25
CA PHE A 388 10.77 16.08 -28.04
C PHE A 388 11.36 14.69 -27.79
N HIS A 389 10.63 13.80 -27.09
CA HIS A 389 11.05 12.42 -26.82
C HIS A 389 10.77 11.43 -27.97
N GLY A 390 10.07 11.85 -29.03
CA GLY A 390 9.67 10.97 -30.14
C GLY A 390 8.49 10.04 -29.80
N MET A 391 7.67 10.38 -28.81
CA MET A 391 6.53 9.57 -28.36
C MET A 391 5.28 9.81 -29.19
N LYS A 392 4.37 8.83 -29.24
CA LYS A 392 3.03 9.01 -29.84
C LYS A 392 2.22 9.95 -28.95
N VAL A 393 1.77 11.09 -29.47
CA VAL A 393 0.98 12.04 -28.69
C VAL A 393 -0.48 11.99 -29.09
N ASN A 394 -1.35 11.72 -28.11
CA ASN A 394 -2.79 11.74 -28.29
C ASN A 394 -3.38 12.92 -27.51
N VAL A 395 -4.07 13.80 -28.23
CA VAL A 395 -4.79 14.92 -27.63
C VAL A 395 -6.25 14.54 -27.48
N PHE A 396 -6.64 14.20 -26.26
CA PHE A 396 -7.99 13.75 -25.97
C PHE A 396 -8.92 14.96 -25.78
N ASP A 397 -9.87 15.14 -26.70
CA ASP A 397 -10.89 16.18 -26.57
C ASP A 397 -12.05 15.70 -25.70
N ALA A 398 -12.05 16.13 -24.44
CA ALA A 398 -13.10 15.80 -23.48
C ALA A 398 -14.49 16.30 -23.93
N LYS A 399 -14.57 17.41 -24.68
CA LYS A 399 -15.86 18.02 -25.11
C LYS A 399 -16.58 17.18 -26.16
N THR A 400 -15.85 16.42 -26.97
CA THR A 400 -16.41 15.55 -28.02
C THR A 400 -16.35 14.06 -27.70
N SER A 401 -15.84 13.70 -26.52
CA SER A 401 -15.64 12.32 -26.10
C SER A 401 -16.85 11.67 -25.42
N SER A 402 -16.75 10.37 -25.14
CA SER A 402 -17.71 9.59 -24.36
C SER A 402 -17.90 10.07 -22.91
N PHE A 403 -17.07 11.00 -22.39
CA PHE A 403 -17.40 11.70 -21.13
C PHE A 403 -18.77 12.40 -21.18
N GLN A 404 -19.20 12.87 -22.36
CA GLN A 404 -20.53 13.46 -22.54
C GLN A 404 -21.66 12.41 -22.44
N LYS A 405 -21.32 11.12 -22.53
CA LYS A 405 -22.23 9.99 -22.35
C LYS A 405 -22.19 9.43 -20.93
N ASN A 406 -21.65 10.18 -19.97
CA ASN A 406 -21.47 9.78 -18.58
C ASN A 406 -20.56 8.54 -18.39
N GLU A 407 -19.55 8.37 -19.25
CA GLU A 407 -18.50 7.36 -19.03
C GLU A 407 -17.62 7.74 -17.82
N THR A 408 -17.22 6.75 -17.01
CA THR A 408 -16.30 6.97 -15.89
C THR A 408 -14.89 7.26 -16.41
N ILE A 409 -14.10 8.05 -15.66
CA ILE A 409 -12.72 8.30 -16.08
C ILE A 409 -11.87 7.02 -16.05
N THR A 410 -12.17 6.12 -15.12
CA THR A 410 -11.47 4.84 -15.05
C THR A 410 -11.68 4.02 -16.32
N ASP A 411 -12.91 3.93 -16.85
CA ASP A 411 -13.18 3.13 -18.05
C ASP A 411 -12.56 3.73 -19.31
N THR A 412 -12.61 5.06 -19.47
CA THR A 412 -11.90 5.73 -20.56
C THR A 412 -10.40 5.42 -20.53
N ILE A 413 -9.78 5.46 -19.35
CA ILE A 413 -8.34 5.18 -19.20
C ILE A 413 -8.02 3.70 -19.45
N LYS A 414 -8.82 2.75 -18.92
CA LYS A 414 -8.68 1.31 -19.20
C LYS A 414 -8.66 1.04 -20.71
N MET A 415 -9.57 1.69 -21.45
CA MET A 415 -9.62 1.59 -22.91
C MET A 415 -8.36 2.16 -23.57
N LEU A 416 -7.90 3.34 -23.16
CA LEU A 416 -6.70 3.98 -23.74
C LEU A 416 -5.41 3.21 -23.47
N CYS A 417 -5.29 2.55 -22.31
CA CYS A 417 -4.17 1.65 -22.01
C CYS A 417 -4.02 0.54 -23.07
N GLY A 418 -5.12 0.06 -23.64
CA GLY A 418 -5.11 -0.98 -24.67
C GLY A 418 -4.69 -0.50 -26.06
N TYR A 419 -4.54 0.81 -26.30
CA TYR A 419 -4.15 1.37 -27.60
C TYR A 419 -2.64 1.55 -27.78
N SER A 420 -1.88 1.40 -26.70
CA SER A 420 -0.42 1.51 -26.72
C SER A 420 0.22 0.13 -26.60
N THR A 421 1.25 -0.11 -27.41
CA THR A 421 2.13 -1.28 -27.33
C THR A 421 3.26 -1.08 -26.32
N GLY A 422 3.69 0.16 -26.10
CA GLY A 422 4.63 0.57 -25.05
C GLY A 422 3.93 1.21 -23.83
N GLN A 423 4.69 1.95 -23.02
CA GLN A 423 4.15 2.61 -21.83
C GLN A 423 3.09 3.67 -22.18
N SER A 424 2.05 3.75 -21.35
CA SER A 424 1.00 4.77 -21.46
C SER A 424 1.18 5.83 -20.38
N LEU A 425 1.47 7.07 -20.78
CA LEU A 425 1.61 8.20 -19.87
C LEU A 425 0.40 9.10 -20.01
N PHE A 426 -0.28 9.37 -18.90
CA PHE A 426 -1.49 10.18 -18.86
C PHE A 426 -1.22 11.51 -18.19
N VAL A 427 -1.33 12.60 -18.93
CA VAL A 427 -1.29 13.97 -18.41
C VAL A 427 -2.72 14.47 -18.26
N ILE A 428 -3.19 14.56 -17.01
CA ILE A 428 -4.61 14.79 -16.71
C ILE A 428 -4.79 16.15 -16.05
N ARG A 429 -5.70 16.96 -16.61
CA ARG A 429 -6.24 18.16 -15.97
C ARG A 429 -7.74 18.01 -15.78
N SER A 430 -8.20 18.13 -14.53
CA SER A 430 -9.55 17.80 -14.12
C SER A 430 -10.16 18.84 -13.18
N LYS A 431 -11.50 18.93 -13.15
CA LYS A 431 -12.22 19.60 -12.05
C LYS A 431 -12.33 18.71 -10.81
N VAL A 432 -12.18 17.41 -11.00
CA VAL A 432 -12.31 16.38 -9.97
C VAL A 432 -10.96 16.19 -9.30
N GLU A 433 -10.93 16.34 -7.98
CA GLU A 433 -9.75 16.33 -7.14
C GLU A 433 -9.38 14.90 -6.71
N GLY A 434 -8.07 14.59 -6.73
CA GLY A 434 -7.54 13.27 -6.36
C GLY A 434 -7.62 12.20 -7.46
N VAL A 435 -8.02 12.58 -8.68
CA VAL A 435 -8.21 11.66 -9.82
C VAL A 435 -6.94 10.89 -10.19
N CYS A 436 -5.79 11.55 -10.27
CA CYS A 436 -4.54 10.87 -10.64
C CYS A 436 -4.13 9.81 -9.60
N ARG A 437 -4.38 10.07 -8.31
CA ARG A 437 -4.09 9.13 -7.23
C ARG A 437 -5.01 7.90 -7.32
N TRP A 438 -6.31 8.12 -7.55
CA TRP A 438 -7.26 7.02 -7.81
C TRP A 438 -6.87 6.19 -9.03
N LEU A 439 -6.58 6.86 -10.16
CA LEU A 439 -6.29 6.17 -11.41
C LEU A 439 -5.01 5.35 -11.34
N GLU A 440 -3.97 5.82 -10.64
CA GLU A 440 -2.76 5.01 -10.48
C GLU A 440 -3.06 3.68 -9.78
N GLU A 441 -3.86 3.69 -8.70
CA GLU A 441 -4.24 2.47 -7.98
C GLU A 441 -5.10 1.54 -8.85
N ALA A 442 -6.17 2.08 -9.44
CA ALA A 442 -7.13 1.31 -10.21
C ALA A 442 -6.51 0.74 -11.50
N ILE A 443 -5.72 1.54 -12.20
CA ILE A 443 -5.16 1.19 -13.50
C ILE A 443 -3.91 0.33 -13.35
N THR A 444 -3.10 0.49 -12.29
CA THR A 444 -1.99 -0.43 -12.01
C THR A 444 -2.51 -1.86 -11.83
N LYS A 445 -3.59 -2.03 -11.07
CA LYS A 445 -4.26 -3.34 -10.91
C LYS A 445 -4.76 -3.88 -12.25
N TYR A 446 -5.40 -3.04 -13.07
CA TYR A 446 -5.90 -3.41 -14.39
C TYR A 446 -4.78 -3.82 -15.37
N CYS A 447 -3.72 -3.01 -15.50
CA CYS A 447 -2.58 -3.30 -16.38
C CYS A 447 -1.91 -4.63 -16.00
N ARG A 448 -1.69 -4.87 -14.70
CA ARG A 448 -1.13 -6.13 -14.20
C ARG A 448 -1.98 -7.34 -14.57
N GLN A 449 -3.31 -7.23 -14.45
CA GLN A 449 -4.23 -8.31 -14.82
C GLN A 449 -4.26 -8.59 -16.34
N ARG A 450 -3.98 -7.57 -17.16
CA ARG A 450 -4.01 -7.67 -18.63
C ARG A 450 -2.65 -7.92 -19.27
N GLY A 451 -1.57 -7.87 -18.49
CA GLY A 451 -0.20 -7.94 -19.02
C GLY A 451 0.19 -6.70 -19.82
N TYR A 452 -0.45 -5.55 -19.56
CA TYR A 452 -0.06 -4.28 -20.17
C TYR A 452 1.09 -3.63 -19.39
N PRO A 453 1.94 -2.83 -20.04
CA PRO A 453 2.90 -1.98 -19.34
C PRO A 453 2.21 -1.12 -18.28
N ARG A 454 2.91 -0.87 -17.17
CA ARG A 454 2.42 0.03 -16.12
C ARG A 454 2.13 1.40 -16.71
N ALA A 455 0.96 1.94 -16.40
CA ALA A 455 0.58 3.29 -16.80
C ALA A 455 1.12 4.32 -15.81
N SER A 456 1.51 5.50 -16.31
CA SER A 456 1.99 6.60 -15.48
C SER A 456 1.05 7.80 -15.54
N PHE A 457 0.90 8.54 -14.43
CA PHE A 457 -0.06 9.64 -14.30
C PHE A 457 0.58 10.95 -13.83
N ILE A 458 0.39 12.04 -14.57
CA ILE A 458 0.80 13.38 -14.17
C ILE A 458 -0.43 14.25 -13.95
N ASN A 459 -0.54 14.84 -12.76
CA ASN A 459 -1.51 15.87 -12.46
C ASN A 459 -1.08 17.22 -13.07
N ALA A 460 -1.78 17.63 -14.12
CA ALA A 460 -1.67 18.92 -14.79
C ALA A 460 -2.64 19.99 -14.22
N GLY A 461 -3.21 19.70 -13.04
CA GLY A 461 -4.11 20.53 -12.25
C GLY A 461 -5.44 19.81 -11.98
N ASP A 462 -5.79 19.62 -10.71
CA ASP A 462 -7.05 19.01 -10.28
C ASP A 462 -7.84 19.93 -9.34
N GLY A 463 -9.01 20.40 -9.79
CA GLY A 463 -9.90 21.28 -9.01
C GLY A 463 -9.18 22.47 -8.34
N ARG A 464 -9.30 22.58 -7.02
CA ARG A 464 -8.58 23.53 -6.15
C ARG A 464 -7.46 22.87 -5.35
N HIS A 465 -7.22 21.58 -5.58
CA HIS A 465 -6.32 20.74 -4.80
C HIS A 465 -4.84 21.07 -5.13
N GLU A 466 -4.31 20.58 -6.25
CA GLU A 466 -2.87 20.61 -6.53
C GLU A 466 -2.54 20.92 -8.00
N HIS A 467 -1.30 21.37 -8.26
CA HIS A 467 -0.70 21.46 -9.58
C HIS A 467 0.82 21.21 -9.51
N PRO A 468 1.27 19.96 -9.32
CA PRO A 468 2.67 19.67 -8.99
C PRO A 468 3.66 20.06 -10.09
N SER A 469 3.33 19.81 -11.37
CA SER A 469 4.20 20.22 -12.47
C SER A 469 4.36 21.73 -12.63
N GLN A 470 3.44 22.54 -12.07
CA GLN A 470 3.59 24.00 -11.99
C GLN A 470 4.46 24.40 -10.81
N GLU A 471 4.36 23.71 -9.67
CA GLU A 471 5.24 24.00 -8.54
C GLU A 471 6.70 23.71 -8.89
N MET A 472 6.98 22.57 -9.51
CA MET A 472 8.35 22.19 -9.89
C MET A 472 8.99 23.19 -10.87
N LEU A 473 8.23 23.69 -11.85
CA LEU A 473 8.76 24.70 -12.76
C LEU A 473 8.91 26.08 -12.10
N ASP A 474 8.08 26.39 -11.09
CA ASP A 474 8.18 27.62 -10.31
C ASP A 474 9.45 27.60 -9.46
N GLU A 475 9.68 26.52 -8.71
CA GLU A 475 10.88 26.30 -7.91
C GLU A 475 12.15 26.35 -8.76
N PHE A 476 12.16 25.69 -9.93
CA PHE A 476 13.25 25.78 -10.88
C PHE A 476 13.52 27.24 -11.30
N SER A 477 12.46 28.01 -11.58
CA SER A 477 12.58 29.42 -11.95
C SER A 477 13.10 30.30 -10.80
N PHE A 478 12.73 29.99 -9.55
CA PHE A 478 13.25 30.69 -8.38
C PHE A 478 14.72 30.35 -8.11
N LEU A 479 15.12 29.10 -8.32
CA LEU A 479 16.52 28.67 -8.26
C LEU A 479 17.36 29.44 -9.28
N GLU A 480 16.91 29.56 -10.53
CA GLU A 480 17.62 30.35 -11.54
C GLU A 480 17.73 31.82 -11.14
N GLN A 481 16.63 32.44 -10.68
CA GLN A 481 16.64 33.84 -10.24
C GLN A 481 17.59 34.09 -9.06
N LYS A 482 17.76 33.10 -8.18
CA LYS A 482 18.68 33.18 -7.04
C LYS A 482 20.10 32.71 -7.35
N GLY A 483 20.42 32.36 -8.59
CA GLY A 483 21.74 31.82 -8.93
C GLY A 483 22.04 30.51 -8.20
N TRP A 484 21.02 29.68 -7.97
CA TRP A 484 21.08 28.39 -7.27
C TRP A 484 21.41 28.47 -5.77
N ASP A 485 21.27 29.65 -5.15
CA ASP A 485 21.34 29.79 -3.70
C ASP A 485 20.11 29.19 -3.00
N THR A 486 20.34 28.20 -2.14
CA THR A 486 19.31 27.48 -1.36
C THR A 486 19.26 27.88 0.11
N SER A 487 20.09 28.85 0.53
CA SER A 487 20.20 29.24 1.94
C SER A 487 18.89 29.78 2.50
N SER A 488 18.14 30.53 1.69
CA SER A 488 16.82 31.04 2.04
C SER A 488 16.05 31.53 0.82
N ILE A 489 14.72 31.46 0.88
CA ILE A 489 13.83 32.13 -0.05
C ILE A 489 12.88 33.07 0.71
N HIS A 490 12.66 34.25 0.16
CA HIS A 490 11.65 35.20 0.63
C HIS A 490 10.69 35.50 -0.51
N LEU A 491 9.45 35.04 -0.37
CA LEU A 491 8.44 35.00 -1.43
C LEU A 491 7.18 35.76 -1.00
N ALA A 492 6.73 36.71 -1.83
CA ALA A 492 5.43 37.34 -1.67
C ALA A 492 4.39 36.65 -2.58
N LEU A 493 3.32 36.10 -1.99
CA LEU A 493 2.20 35.49 -2.71
C LEU A 493 1.04 36.48 -2.76
N ILE A 494 0.63 36.89 -3.96
CA ILE A 494 -0.28 38.02 -4.15
C ILE A 494 -1.45 37.63 -5.06
N GLY A 495 -2.67 38.02 -4.68
CA GLY A 495 -3.87 37.84 -5.52
C GLY A 495 -4.95 37.00 -4.83
N ASP A 496 -5.57 36.09 -5.58
CA ASP A 496 -6.52 35.11 -5.05
C ASP A 496 -5.74 33.91 -4.50
N LEU A 497 -5.53 33.90 -3.18
CA LEU A 497 -4.85 32.83 -2.46
C LEU A 497 -5.84 31.77 -1.96
N PHE A 498 -7.14 32.05 -2.02
CA PHE A 498 -8.20 31.15 -1.57
C PHE A 498 -8.52 30.07 -2.63
N HIS A 499 -8.57 30.45 -3.91
CA HIS A 499 -8.85 29.51 -5.01
C HIS A 499 -7.59 29.09 -5.78
N GLY A 500 -6.44 29.71 -5.48
CA GLY A 500 -5.19 29.52 -6.21
C GLY A 500 -4.53 28.17 -5.95
N ARG A 501 -4.89 27.13 -6.72
CA ARG A 501 -4.27 25.78 -6.60
C ARG A 501 -2.73 25.79 -6.68
N THR A 502 -2.14 26.71 -7.44
CA THR A 502 -0.68 26.84 -7.54
C THR A 502 -0.06 27.43 -6.28
N VAL A 503 -0.81 28.22 -5.51
CA VAL A 503 -0.41 28.69 -4.17
C VAL A 503 -0.55 27.56 -3.15
N HIS A 504 -1.58 26.73 -3.28
CA HIS A 504 -1.76 25.56 -2.40
C HIS A 504 -0.59 24.58 -2.54
N SER A 505 -0.11 24.29 -3.75
CA SER A 505 1.08 23.46 -3.95
C SER A 505 2.35 24.03 -3.30
N LYS A 506 2.48 25.36 -3.12
CA LYS A 506 3.62 25.99 -2.42
C LYS A 506 3.66 25.72 -0.93
N VAL A 507 2.54 25.29 -0.35
CA VAL A 507 2.47 24.88 1.06
C VAL A 507 3.29 23.62 1.30
N ASP A 508 3.38 22.77 0.28
CA ASP A 508 4.10 21.50 0.27
C ASP A 508 5.42 21.59 -0.51
N GLY A 509 5.52 22.51 -1.47
CA GLY A 509 6.75 22.94 -2.14
C GLY A 509 7.58 23.92 -1.31
N LEU A 510 8.63 24.49 -1.89
CA LEU A 510 9.67 25.38 -1.31
C LEU A 510 10.63 24.71 -0.32
N ARG A 511 10.47 23.42 -0.07
CA ARG A 511 11.28 22.63 0.89
C ARG A 511 12.74 22.44 0.43
N ILE A 512 13.03 22.72 -0.83
CA ILE A 512 14.40 22.78 -1.36
C ILE A 512 15.25 23.92 -0.76
N TYR A 513 14.61 24.89 -0.09
CA TYR A 513 15.29 25.98 0.61
C TYR A 513 15.42 25.71 2.11
N ARG A 514 16.56 26.09 2.70
CA ARG A 514 16.81 25.88 4.14
C ARG A 514 15.95 26.76 5.05
N LYS A 515 15.58 27.94 4.59
CA LYS A 515 14.72 28.90 5.31
C LYS A 515 13.72 29.49 4.34
N VAL A 516 12.44 29.43 4.68
CA VAL A 516 11.35 29.89 3.82
C VAL A 516 10.59 31.01 4.54
N PHE A 517 10.57 32.20 3.93
CA PHE A 517 9.78 33.34 4.37
C PHE A 517 8.68 33.57 3.34
N VAL A 518 7.41 33.56 3.78
CA VAL A 518 6.25 33.75 2.91
C VAL A 518 5.45 34.97 3.40
N ASP A 519 5.24 35.93 2.51
CA ASP A 519 4.34 37.05 2.74
C ASP A 519 3.04 36.83 1.95
N LEU A 520 1.93 36.64 2.65
CA LEU A 520 0.61 36.47 2.06
C LEU A 520 -0.02 37.86 1.89
N VAL A 521 -0.14 38.32 0.66
CA VAL A 521 -0.65 39.65 0.31
C VAL A 521 -2.01 39.51 -0.37
N ALA A 522 -3.07 39.49 0.45
CA ALA A 522 -4.44 39.34 -0.01
C ALA A 522 -5.44 39.87 1.03
N PRO A 523 -6.53 40.54 0.62
CA PRO A 523 -7.66 40.86 1.48
C PRO A 523 -8.25 39.61 2.14
N SER A 524 -9.01 39.78 3.22
CA SER A 524 -9.60 38.67 3.99
C SER A 524 -10.45 37.71 3.14
N GLU A 525 -11.12 38.24 2.11
CA GLU A 525 -11.97 37.50 1.18
C GLU A 525 -11.18 36.62 0.20
N LEU A 526 -9.89 36.92 0.01
CA LEU A 526 -8.97 36.24 -0.90
C LEU A 526 -7.85 35.50 -0.14
N ALA A 527 -7.91 35.49 1.19
CA ALA A 527 -6.85 34.98 2.04
C ALA A 527 -6.66 33.47 1.88
N LEU A 528 -5.43 33.01 2.09
CA LEU A 528 -5.10 31.60 2.10
C LEU A 528 -5.93 30.89 3.20
N PRO A 529 -6.60 29.75 2.92
CA PRO A 529 -7.35 29.06 3.93
C PRO A 529 -6.47 28.64 5.11
N LYS A 530 -7.02 28.73 6.33
CA LYS A 530 -6.28 28.55 7.58
C LYS A 530 -5.53 27.22 7.65
N MET A 531 -6.12 26.14 7.15
CA MET A 531 -5.50 24.81 7.08
C MET A 531 -4.15 24.83 6.31
N TYR A 532 -4.10 25.49 5.14
CA TYR A 532 -2.86 25.59 4.35
C TYR A 532 -1.80 26.41 5.07
N GLU A 533 -2.21 27.49 5.72
CA GLU A 533 -1.31 28.31 6.50
C GLU A 533 -0.74 27.57 7.71
N ASP A 534 -1.57 26.80 8.43
CA ASP A 534 -1.13 25.98 9.55
C ASP A 534 -0.12 24.91 9.10
N ARG A 535 -0.31 24.33 7.90
CA ARG A 535 0.68 23.44 7.29
C ARG A 535 1.99 24.15 6.96
N MET A 536 1.96 25.38 6.44
CA MET A 536 3.18 26.17 6.21
C MET A 536 3.95 26.39 7.51
N VAL A 537 3.26 26.78 8.59
CA VAL A 537 3.88 26.99 9.91
C VAL A 537 4.42 25.68 10.47
N ALA A 538 3.68 24.58 10.37
CA ALA A 538 4.13 23.25 10.82
C ALA A 538 5.39 22.77 10.09
N ARG A 539 5.64 23.26 8.88
CA ARG A 539 6.85 23.01 8.08
C ARG A 539 7.99 23.99 8.35
N GLY A 540 7.81 24.90 9.30
CA GLY A 540 8.81 25.87 9.72
C GLY A 540 8.88 27.13 8.86
N TYR A 541 7.83 27.43 8.07
CA TYR A 541 7.82 28.65 7.27
C TYR A 541 7.52 29.84 8.16
N VAL A 542 8.19 30.96 7.89
CA VAL A 542 7.89 32.23 8.56
C VAL A 542 6.87 32.96 7.71
N VAL A 543 5.62 33.00 8.18
CA VAL A 543 4.48 33.55 7.43
C VAL A 543 4.06 34.92 7.99
N ARG A 544 3.94 35.92 7.12
CA ARG A 544 3.33 37.23 7.42
C ARG A 544 2.12 37.48 6.53
N ARG A 545 1.20 38.34 6.96
CA ARG A 545 -0.06 38.63 6.27
C ARG A 545 -0.20 40.13 6.07
N PHE A 546 -0.69 40.52 4.90
CA PHE A 546 -0.96 41.90 4.51
C PHE A 546 -2.24 41.95 3.69
N ALA A 547 -3.08 42.95 3.90
CA ALA A 547 -4.36 43.09 3.20
C ALA A 547 -4.20 43.66 1.77
N SER A 548 -3.07 44.32 1.48
CA SER A 548 -2.82 44.94 0.16
C SER A 548 -1.32 45.07 -0.16
N ILE A 549 -1.02 45.28 -1.45
CA ILE A 549 0.34 45.60 -1.92
C ILE A 549 0.87 46.89 -1.27
N GLU A 550 0.01 47.89 -1.08
CA GLU A 550 0.37 49.16 -0.44
C GLU A 550 0.83 48.95 1.01
N GLU A 551 0.06 48.21 1.80
CA GLU A 551 0.41 47.85 3.18
C GLU A 551 1.71 47.03 3.24
N TYR A 552 1.89 46.14 2.26
CA TYR A 552 3.08 45.30 2.16
C TYR A 552 4.35 46.10 1.85
N LEU A 553 4.27 47.06 0.92
CA LEU A 553 5.39 47.93 0.54
C LEU A 553 5.75 48.95 1.62
N ALA A 554 4.85 49.23 2.58
CA ALA A 554 5.15 50.06 3.74
C ALA A 554 6.10 49.37 4.75
N GLN A 555 6.38 48.08 4.59
CA GLN A 555 7.26 47.33 5.49
C GLN A 555 8.73 47.50 5.10
N GLU A 556 9.64 47.47 6.09
CA GLU A 556 11.08 47.53 5.84
C GLU A 556 11.62 46.31 5.07
N LYS A 557 10.98 45.14 5.27
CA LYS A 557 11.40 43.87 4.67
C LYS A 557 10.41 43.46 3.60
N VAL A 558 10.76 43.74 2.34
CA VAL A 558 9.99 43.39 1.15
C VAL A 558 10.75 42.32 0.35
N ALA A 559 10.04 41.31 -0.13
CA ALA A 559 10.58 40.21 -0.92
C ALA A 559 11.07 40.70 -2.29
N LYS A 560 12.08 40.02 -2.86
CA LYS A 560 12.51 40.23 -4.25
C LYS A 560 11.76 39.33 -5.24
N ILE A 561 11.14 38.25 -4.75
CA ILE A 561 10.40 37.31 -5.59
C ILE A 561 8.92 37.47 -5.26
N TRP A 562 8.15 37.93 -6.24
CA TRP A 562 6.70 38.14 -6.11
C TRP A 562 5.98 37.17 -7.03
N TYR A 563 5.02 36.44 -6.51
CA TYR A 563 4.23 35.47 -7.26
C TYR A 563 2.77 35.90 -7.25
N PHE A 564 2.29 36.35 -8.40
CA PHE A 564 0.94 36.82 -8.59
C PHE A 564 0.03 35.67 -9.05
N THR A 565 -1.20 35.65 -8.56
CA THR A 565 -2.27 34.78 -9.05
C THR A 565 -3.37 35.59 -9.74
N ARG A 566 -4.02 34.95 -10.71
CA ARG A 566 -5.21 35.53 -11.34
C ARG A 566 -6.36 35.57 -10.34
N LEU A 567 -7.06 36.69 -10.24
CA LEU A 567 -8.31 36.77 -9.50
C LEU A 567 -9.39 35.92 -10.17
N GLN A 568 -9.97 34.97 -9.43
CA GLN A 568 -11.04 34.10 -9.90
C GLN A 568 -12.39 34.60 -9.38
N LEU A 569 -12.72 35.86 -9.68
CA LEU A 569 -13.96 36.50 -9.21
C LEU A 569 -15.21 35.71 -9.66
N GLU A 570 -15.14 35.04 -10.80
CA GLU A 570 -16.20 34.16 -11.31
C GLU A 570 -16.53 32.97 -10.40
N ARG A 571 -15.68 32.67 -9.40
CA ARG A 571 -15.88 31.58 -8.42
C ARG A 571 -16.44 32.08 -7.08
N MET A 572 -16.69 33.38 -6.95
CA MET A 572 -17.10 34.02 -5.70
C MET A 572 -18.61 34.23 -5.65
N GLY A 573 -19.17 34.27 -4.43
CA GLY A 573 -20.59 34.56 -4.23
C GLY A 573 -20.94 36.03 -4.47
N ASP A 574 -22.22 36.31 -4.73
CA ASP A 574 -22.73 37.64 -5.10
C ASP A 574 -22.25 38.77 -4.18
N LYS A 575 -22.21 38.53 -2.86
CA LYS A 575 -21.73 39.51 -1.85
C LYS A 575 -20.27 39.91 -2.01
N VAL A 576 -19.43 39.03 -2.54
CA VAL A 576 -18.00 39.30 -2.77
C VAL A 576 -17.78 40.01 -4.11
N LEU A 577 -18.63 39.70 -5.10
CA LEU A 577 -18.63 40.38 -6.40
C LEU A 577 -18.91 41.89 -6.26
N ASP A 578 -19.73 42.30 -5.28
CA ASP A 578 -19.99 43.71 -4.97
C ASP A 578 -18.70 44.48 -4.57
N LYS A 579 -17.72 43.79 -3.95
CA LYS A 579 -16.43 44.35 -3.54
C LYS A 579 -15.33 44.19 -4.60
N ALA A 580 -15.65 43.67 -5.79
CA ALA A 580 -14.63 43.28 -6.77
C ALA A 580 -13.67 44.41 -7.18
N ALA A 581 -14.12 45.68 -7.20
CA ALA A 581 -13.26 46.82 -7.54
C ALA A 581 -12.20 47.08 -6.46
N GLU A 582 -12.59 47.01 -5.18
CA GLU A 582 -11.71 47.17 -4.03
C GLU A 582 -10.70 46.02 -3.96
N LEU A 583 -11.20 44.78 -4.08
CA LEU A 583 -10.36 43.58 -4.08
C LEU A 583 -9.31 43.61 -5.19
N ARG A 584 -9.69 44.02 -6.41
CA ARG A 584 -8.74 44.20 -7.51
C ARG A 584 -7.68 45.25 -7.18
N LYS A 585 -8.09 46.40 -6.64
CA LYS A 585 -7.15 47.50 -6.33
C LYS A 585 -6.09 47.06 -5.32
N ALA A 586 -6.48 46.27 -4.32
CA ALA A 586 -5.60 45.83 -3.24
C ALA A 586 -4.43 44.95 -3.71
N VAL A 587 -4.60 44.20 -4.80
CA VAL A 587 -3.64 43.17 -5.25
C VAL A 587 -3.17 43.35 -6.71
N THR A 588 -3.50 44.49 -7.34
CA THR A 588 -3.02 44.83 -8.68
C THR A 588 -1.80 45.74 -8.57
N MET A 589 -0.75 45.42 -9.31
CA MET A 589 0.47 46.24 -9.34
C MET A 589 0.20 47.59 -10.03
N GLN A 590 0.62 48.69 -9.39
CA GLN A 590 0.46 50.05 -9.89
C GLN A 590 1.83 50.68 -10.22
N ARG A 591 1.85 51.70 -11.08
CA ARG A 591 3.11 52.34 -11.51
C ARG A 591 3.85 53.01 -10.36
N GLU A 592 3.12 53.65 -9.47
CA GLU A 592 3.65 54.34 -8.28
C GLU A 592 4.39 53.41 -7.31
N PHE A 593 4.09 52.11 -7.33
CA PHE A 593 4.75 51.13 -6.46
C PHE A 593 6.13 50.69 -6.96
N VAL A 594 6.45 50.92 -8.23
CA VAL A 594 7.70 50.41 -8.86
C VAL A 594 8.93 50.97 -8.17
N ASP A 595 8.93 52.26 -7.84
CA ASP A 595 10.09 52.93 -7.23
C ASP A 595 10.34 52.50 -5.77
N SER A 596 9.36 51.82 -5.15
CA SER A 596 9.46 51.27 -3.79
C SER A 596 9.97 49.82 -3.77
N LEU A 597 10.19 49.20 -4.94
CA LEU A 597 10.62 47.81 -5.01
C LEU A 597 12.12 47.66 -4.72
N PRO A 598 12.55 46.62 -3.99
CA PRO A 598 13.96 46.32 -3.84
C PRO A 598 14.64 46.04 -5.18
N GLU A 599 15.93 46.39 -5.28
CA GLU A 599 16.72 46.10 -6.49
C GLU A 599 16.81 44.60 -6.78
N GLY A 600 16.64 44.23 -8.05
CA GLY A 600 16.64 42.84 -8.52
C GLY A 600 15.31 42.10 -8.31
N THR A 601 14.22 42.83 -8.04
CA THR A 601 12.88 42.25 -7.91
C THR A 601 12.40 41.63 -9.23
N LYS A 602 11.74 40.47 -9.14
CA LYS A 602 11.09 39.78 -10.26
C LYS A 602 9.68 39.34 -9.90
N PHE A 603 8.80 39.47 -10.87
CA PHE A 603 7.40 39.08 -10.80
C PHE A 603 7.18 37.81 -11.61
N PHE A 604 6.54 36.84 -10.96
CA PHE A 604 6.16 35.54 -11.48
C PHE A 604 4.64 35.43 -11.50
N HIS A 605 4.11 34.63 -12.41
CA HIS A 605 2.68 34.40 -12.54
C HIS A 605 2.45 33.08 -13.30
N PRO A 606 1.60 32.16 -12.80
CA PRO A 606 1.38 30.85 -13.45
C PRO A 606 0.64 30.96 -14.79
N LEU A 607 -0.08 32.08 -14.96
CA LEU A 607 -0.84 32.47 -16.14
C LEU A 607 -2.06 31.54 -16.38
N PRO A 608 -3.07 31.96 -17.18
CA PRO A 608 -3.23 33.25 -17.87
C PRO A 608 -3.51 34.42 -16.91
N ARG A 609 -3.12 35.63 -17.32
CA ARG A 609 -3.63 36.87 -16.72
C ARG A 609 -4.93 37.30 -17.40
N ASP A 610 -5.81 37.97 -16.65
CA ASP A 610 -7.07 38.49 -17.19
C ASP A 610 -6.81 39.55 -18.27
N ALA A 611 -7.58 39.51 -19.36
CA ALA A 611 -7.36 40.40 -20.49
C ALA A 611 -7.84 41.84 -20.24
N LYS A 612 -8.81 42.02 -19.35
CA LYS A 612 -9.44 43.32 -19.07
C LYS A 612 -8.86 43.96 -17.80
N ASN A 613 -8.67 43.16 -16.76
CA ASN A 613 -8.25 43.59 -15.42
C ASN A 613 -7.10 42.70 -14.91
N PRO A 614 -5.93 42.71 -15.56
CA PRO A 614 -4.80 41.92 -15.09
C PRO A 614 -4.23 42.45 -13.78
N VAL A 615 -3.96 41.56 -12.82
CA VAL A 615 -3.18 41.88 -11.60
C VAL A 615 -1.76 42.38 -11.92
N LEU A 616 -1.23 41.94 -13.06
CA LEU A 616 0.01 42.39 -13.67
C LEU A 616 -0.29 43.15 -14.96
N PRO A 617 -0.40 44.49 -14.92
CA PRO A 617 -0.69 45.31 -16.09
C PRO A 617 0.30 45.12 -17.24
N TYR A 618 -0.19 45.24 -18.48
CA TYR A 618 0.57 45.05 -19.72
C TYR A 618 1.85 45.88 -19.87
N TRP A 619 1.93 47.04 -19.21
CA TRP A 619 3.14 47.86 -19.28
C TRP A 619 4.34 47.22 -18.57
N LEU A 620 4.12 46.26 -17.67
CA LEU A 620 5.18 45.52 -16.99
C LEU A 620 5.91 44.55 -17.93
N ASP A 621 5.28 44.15 -19.05
CA ASP A 621 5.84 43.17 -20.00
C ASP A 621 7.21 43.59 -20.54
N ALA A 622 7.38 44.90 -20.78
CA ALA A 622 8.59 45.50 -21.32
C ALA A 622 9.62 45.89 -20.23
N THR A 623 9.35 45.55 -18.97
CA THR A 623 10.23 45.90 -17.84
C THR A 623 11.08 44.72 -17.40
N GLU A 624 12.19 45.01 -16.73
CA GLU A 624 13.01 43.96 -16.11
C GLU A 624 12.30 43.23 -14.97
N LEU A 625 11.14 43.71 -14.49
CA LEU A 625 10.37 43.00 -13.46
C LEU A 625 9.72 41.72 -14.01
N ASN A 626 9.58 41.59 -15.34
CA ASN A 626 8.96 40.41 -15.96
C ASN A 626 9.84 39.16 -15.78
N GLY A 627 9.40 38.26 -14.91
CA GLY A 627 9.95 36.90 -14.74
C GLY A 627 9.01 35.80 -15.25
N TRP A 628 7.73 36.08 -15.50
CA TRP A 628 6.74 35.08 -15.88
C TRP A 628 6.92 34.52 -17.30
N ASP A 629 7.58 35.27 -18.20
CA ASP A 629 7.89 34.76 -19.54
C ASP A 629 8.95 33.66 -19.49
N GLN A 630 10.04 33.87 -18.73
CA GLN A 630 11.06 32.86 -18.52
C GLN A 630 10.51 31.66 -17.74
N GLN A 631 9.66 31.90 -16.74
CA GLN A 631 8.92 30.86 -16.01
C GLN A 631 8.09 30.01 -16.97
N SER A 632 7.37 30.62 -17.91
CA SER A 632 6.57 29.89 -18.90
C SER A 632 7.43 29.01 -19.80
N GLN A 633 8.64 29.45 -20.17
CA GLN A 633 9.59 28.64 -20.95
C GLN A 633 10.16 27.49 -20.11
N ASN A 634 10.49 27.75 -18.84
CA ASN A 634 10.97 26.73 -17.91
C ASN A 634 9.98 25.58 -17.76
N GLY A 635 8.67 25.85 -17.86
CA GLY A 635 7.66 24.82 -17.93
C GLY A 635 7.86 23.78 -19.03
N TYR A 636 8.35 24.16 -20.20
CA TYR A 636 8.66 23.20 -21.28
C TYR A 636 9.83 22.28 -20.90
N PHE A 637 10.93 22.86 -20.42
CA PHE A 637 12.13 22.10 -20.06
C PHE A 637 11.91 21.16 -18.89
N THR A 638 11.25 21.64 -17.82
CA THR A 638 10.94 20.80 -16.66
C THR A 638 10.02 19.63 -17.07
N ARG A 639 9.03 19.87 -17.94
CA ARG A 639 8.10 18.82 -18.39
C ARG A 639 8.74 17.79 -19.31
N ILE A 640 9.78 18.15 -20.08
CA ILE A 640 10.64 17.17 -20.78
C ILE A 640 11.25 16.21 -19.76
N ILE A 641 11.90 16.74 -18.73
CA ILE A 641 12.55 15.89 -17.73
C ILE A 641 11.52 15.00 -16.99
N LEU A 642 10.36 15.54 -16.62
CA LEU A 642 9.30 14.76 -15.98
C LEU A 642 8.76 13.62 -16.87
N LEU A 643 8.54 13.87 -18.17
CA LEU A 643 8.11 12.83 -19.10
C LEU A 643 9.21 11.80 -19.33
N GLY A 644 10.47 12.23 -19.48
CA GLY A 644 11.60 11.32 -19.62
C GLY A 644 11.77 10.42 -18.39
N MET A 645 11.60 10.96 -17.18
CA MET A 645 11.70 10.22 -15.93
C MET A 645 10.59 9.16 -15.81
N LEU A 646 9.33 9.54 -16.06
CA LEU A 646 8.19 8.60 -16.02
C LEU A 646 8.17 7.62 -17.19
N GLY A 647 8.83 7.96 -18.30
CA GLY A 647 9.03 7.11 -19.46
C GLY A 647 10.24 6.17 -19.35
N GLY A 648 10.95 6.17 -18.21
CA GLY A 648 12.08 5.30 -17.93
C GLY A 648 13.43 5.71 -18.55
N HIS A 649 13.56 6.95 -19.05
CA HIS A 649 14.81 7.46 -19.66
C HIS A 649 15.86 7.87 -18.62
N PHE A 650 15.39 8.43 -17.51
CA PHE A 650 16.21 9.06 -16.50
C PHE A 650 16.01 8.32 -15.17
N GLY A 651 17.07 8.06 -14.43
CA GLY A 651 17.00 7.42 -13.12
C GLY A 651 18.12 6.43 -12.83
N GLU A 652 18.74 5.83 -13.85
CA GLU A 652 19.88 4.90 -13.66
C GLU A 652 21.13 5.61 -13.11
N ASP A 653 21.33 6.86 -13.53
CA ASP A 653 22.37 7.76 -13.05
C ASP A 653 21.97 8.53 -11.79
N PHE A 654 20.78 8.29 -11.24
CA PHE A 654 20.40 8.83 -9.95
C PHE A 654 21.37 8.29 -8.88
N ARG A 655 21.96 9.22 -8.14
CA ARG A 655 22.79 8.95 -6.97
C ARG A 655 22.23 9.83 -5.88
N ALA A 656 21.63 9.23 -4.85
CA ALA A 656 21.20 9.98 -3.68
C ALA A 656 22.45 10.64 -3.08
N ASP A 657 22.50 11.98 -3.08
CA ASP A 657 23.64 12.72 -2.55
C ASP A 657 23.52 12.80 -1.02
N PRO A 658 24.43 12.16 -0.25
CA PRO A 658 24.41 12.24 1.22
C PRO A 658 24.65 13.65 1.77
N GLN A 659 25.03 14.63 0.93
CA GLN A 659 25.22 16.03 1.32
C GLN A 659 23.96 16.90 1.19
N VAL A 660 22.83 16.39 0.67
CA VAL A 660 21.52 17.03 0.77
C VAL A 660 21.06 16.98 2.23
N ARG A 661 21.65 17.85 3.06
CA ARG A 661 21.26 17.99 4.47
C ARG A 661 19.86 18.58 4.52
N MET A 662 18.92 17.74 4.96
CA MET A 662 17.61 18.16 5.47
C MET A 662 17.75 19.43 6.33
N PRO A 663 17.05 20.53 6.01
CA PRO A 663 17.01 21.70 6.89
C PRO A 663 16.43 21.30 8.25
N GLY A 664 17.18 21.58 9.32
CA GLY A 664 16.91 21.07 10.66
C GLY A 664 15.56 21.50 11.24
N SER A 665 14.86 20.54 11.85
CA SER A 665 13.76 20.78 12.78
C SER A 665 14.22 21.73 13.89
N PRO A 666 13.54 22.87 14.13
CA PRO A 666 13.79 23.71 15.30
C PRO A 666 13.48 22.91 16.58
N GLY A 667 14.42 22.93 17.52
CA GLY A 667 14.46 22.02 18.66
C GLY A 667 13.24 22.05 19.58
N LEU A 668 12.72 20.86 19.85
CA LEU A 668 12.13 20.53 21.16
C LEU A 668 13.28 20.09 22.07
N LEU A 669 13.52 20.89 23.12
CA LEU A 669 14.44 20.57 24.21
C LEU A 669 14.13 19.17 24.75
N SER A 670 15.10 18.26 24.63
CA SER A 670 15.04 16.93 25.25
C SER A 670 15.41 17.02 26.74
N PRO A 671 14.67 16.36 27.64
CA PRO A 671 15.26 15.68 28.78
C PRO A 671 15.54 14.23 28.34
N GLY A 672 16.80 13.83 28.45
CA GLY A 672 17.37 12.69 27.73
C GLY A 672 16.76 11.32 28.03
N LEU A 673 16.84 10.45 27.03
CA LEU A 673 16.96 9.00 27.12
C LEU A 673 17.67 8.51 25.86
N ALA A 674 18.46 7.44 26.03
CA ALA A 674 19.57 7.03 25.18
C ALA A 674 19.22 6.61 23.74
N GLN A 675 20.25 6.70 22.89
CA GLN A 675 20.38 6.25 21.50
C GLN A 675 19.39 5.15 21.07
N GLY A 676 18.51 5.50 20.13
CA GLY A 676 17.62 4.59 19.41
C GLY A 676 17.40 5.13 18.00
N ASP A 677 17.80 4.31 17.03
CA ASP A 677 17.74 4.52 15.58
C ASP A 677 16.30 4.84 15.12
N LEU A 678 16.10 5.99 14.48
CA LEU A 678 14.81 6.40 13.90
C LEU A 678 15.02 6.71 12.41
N SER A 679 14.64 5.75 11.56
CA SER A 679 14.55 5.91 10.11
C SER A 679 13.13 6.31 9.66
N PRO A 680 12.97 6.95 8.48
CA PRO A 680 11.71 7.57 8.04
C PRO A 680 10.66 6.53 7.64
N THR A 681 9.40 6.79 8.00
CA THR A 681 8.24 5.96 7.69
C THR A 681 7.84 6.05 6.22
N ASN A 682 8.08 4.99 5.45
CA ASN A 682 7.52 4.77 4.11
C ASN A 682 5.99 4.57 4.18
N HIS A 683 5.27 5.43 3.47
CA HIS A 683 3.87 5.28 3.14
C HIS A 683 3.77 4.55 1.79
N ASP A 684 3.24 3.33 1.81
CA ASP A 684 2.33 2.74 0.80
C ASP A 684 2.42 1.21 0.82
N MET A 685 1.28 0.54 1.01
CA MET A 685 1.09 -0.90 0.87
C MET A 685 -0.41 -1.20 0.60
N PRO A 686 -0.75 -2.17 -0.27
CA PRO A 686 -2.13 -2.51 -0.63
C PRO A 686 -2.87 -3.21 0.51
N ASP A 687 -4.17 -2.94 0.63
CA ASP A 687 -5.10 -3.75 1.43
C ASP A 687 -5.50 -5.01 0.64
N ASP A 688 -5.36 -6.15 1.32
CA ASP A 688 -5.70 -7.54 0.96
C ASP A 688 -4.50 -8.43 0.61
N LEU A 689 -3.71 -8.77 1.64
CA LEU A 689 -3.04 -10.06 1.86
C LEU A 689 -2.28 -10.01 3.21
N ASP A 690 -2.56 -10.96 4.10
CA ASP A 690 -1.99 -11.11 5.45
C ASP A 690 -0.45 -11.27 5.43
N LEU A 691 0.25 -10.14 5.46
CA LEU A 691 1.71 -10.04 5.40
C LEU A 691 2.24 -9.76 6.80
N GLY A 692 3.10 -10.68 7.28
CA GLY A 692 3.67 -10.66 8.62
C GLY A 692 4.45 -9.39 8.90
N TYR A 693 3.80 -8.45 9.57
CA TYR A 693 4.39 -7.23 10.07
C TYR A 693 5.31 -7.53 11.27
N SER A 694 6.34 -6.69 11.44
CA SER A 694 7.18 -6.69 12.65
C SER A 694 6.30 -6.63 13.92
N PRO A 695 6.64 -7.35 15.01
CA PRO A 695 5.92 -7.26 16.28
C PRO A 695 5.76 -5.82 16.80
N ALA A 696 6.70 -4.92 16.48
CA ALA A 696 6.61 -3.50 16.82
C ALA A 696 5.58 -2.74 15.96
N PHE A 697 5.44 -3.10 14.68
CA PHE A 697 4.44 -2.51 13.78
C PHE A 697 3.02 -2.99 14.10
N LEU A 698 2.86 -4.28 14.43
CA LEU A 698 1.58 -4.81 14.93
C LEU A 698 1.18 -4.19 16.28
N ALA A 699 2.14 -3.96 17.17
CA ALA A 699 1.88 -3.26 18.43
C ALA A 699 1.53 -1.77 18.24
N ALA A 700 2.11 -1.11 17.24
CA ALA A 700 1.82 0.29 16.90
C ALA A 700 0.49 0.51 16.15
N THR A 701 -0.11 -0.57 15.62
CA THR A 701 -1.37 -0.55 14.85
C THR A 701 -2.53 -1.25 15.56
N ASP A 702 -2.34 -1.73 16.79
CA ASP A 702 -3.39 -2.35 17.59
C ASP A 702 -4.19 -1.28 18.35
N PHE A 703 -5.25 -0.81 17.71
CA PHE A 703 -6.21 0.15 18.29
C PHE A 703 -7.33 -0.54 19.08
N ILE A 704 -7.15 -1.80 19.44
CA ILE A 704 -8.07 -2.57 20.29
C ILE A 704 -7.25 -3.10 21.47
N LYS A 705 -7.58 -2.65 22.69
CA LYS A 705 -6.87 -3.06 23.90
C LYS A 705 -7.77 -3.91 24.77
N GLU A 706 -7.42 -5.17 24.96
CA GLU A 706 -8.08 -6.03 25.94
C GLU A 706 -7.63 -5.64 27.35
N VAL A 707 -8.60 -5.41 28.24
CA VAL A 707 -8.35 -5.01 29.63
C VAL A 707 -8.17 -6.27 30.47
N ALA A 708 -7.03 -6.36 31.19
CA ALA A 708 -6.77 -7.47 32.09
C ALA A 708 -7.74 -7.42 33.28
N MET A 709 -8.52 -8.49 33.47
CA MET A 709 -9.49 -8.58 34.55
C MET A 709 -8.80 -8.70 35.91
N VAL A 710 -9.18 -7.85 36.87
CA VAL A 710 -8.80 -7.97 38.28
C VAL A 710 -9.87 -8.78 38.99
N ALA A 711 -9.48 -9.74 39.84
CA ALA A 711 -10.33 -10.78 40.43
C ALA A 711 -11.45 -10.29 41.39
N ASP A 712 -11.70 -8.99 41.49
CA ASP A 712 -12.53 -8.38 42.54
C ASP A 712 -13.63 -7.45 42.00
N GLU A 713 -14.00 -7.57 40.71
CA GLU A 713 -15.07 -6.75 40.14
C GLU A 713 -16.49 -7.20 40.53
N PRO A 714 -17.43 -6.25 40.68
CA PRO A 714 -18.74 -6.50 41.24
C PRO A 714 -19.60 -7.43 40.37
N SER A 715 -20.51 -8.17 41.01
CA SER A 715 -21.44 -9.09 40.34
C SER A 715 -22.30 -8.36 39.28
N PRO A 716 -22.75 -9.07 38.22
CA PRO A 716 -23.64 -8.54 37.17
C PRO A 716 -24.85 -7.73 37.67
N ASP A 717 -25.37 -8.07 38.85
CA ASP A 717 -26.51 -7.39 39.46
C ASP A 717 -26.22 -5.93 39.83
N LYS A 718 -24.96 -5.57 40.12
CA LYS A 718 -24.55 -4.18 40.39
C LYS A 718 -24.40 -3.35 39.11
N LEU A 719 -23.83 -3.94 38.05
CA LEU A 719 -23.67 -3.29 36.74
C LEU A 719 -25.02 -3.01 36.06
N SER A 720 -25.99 -3.91 36.24
CA SER A 720 -27.36 -3.71 35.74
C SER A 720 -28.14 -2.67 36.54
N GLN A 721 -27.91 -2.56 37.86
CA GLN A 721 -28.51 -1.53 38.72
C GLN A 721 -27.93 -0.12 38.50
N GLU A 722 -26.64 0.03 38.17
CA GLU A 722 -26.02 1.35 37.92
C GLU A 722 -26.33 1.92 36.52
N VAL A 723 -26.68 1.08 35.54
CA VAL A 723 -26.80 1.49 34.13
C VAL A 723 -28.23 1.37 33.58
N GLY A 724 -29.19 0.86 34.36
CA GLY A 724 -30.58 0.67 33.91
C GLY A 724 -30.70 -0.35 32.78
N LEU A 725 -29.75 -1.27 32.71
CA LEU A 725 -29.67 -2.33 31.70
C LEU A 725 -30.55 -3.51 32.08
N VAL A 726 -31.18 -4.15 31.09
CA VAL A 726 -31.74 -5.50 31.27
C VAL A 726 -30.56 -6.44 31.55
N PRO A 727 -30.53 -7.18 32.68
CA PRO A 727 -29.45 -8.11 32.96
C PRO A 727 -29.36 -9.15 31.84
N ILE A 728 -28.21 -9.25 31.17
CA ILE A 728 -27.95 -10.28 30.16
C ILE A 728 -27.03 -11.36 30.72
N ALA A 729 -27.45 -12.62 30.62
CA ALA A 729 -26.65 -13.76 31.06
C ALA A 729 -25.56 -14.12 30.04
N ASN A 730 -25.87 -14.04 28.74
CA ASN A 730 -24.92 -14.25 27.65
C ASN A 730 -25.13 -13.15 26.60
N GLY A 731 -24.06 -12.61 26.02
CA GLY A 731 -24.14 -11.60 24.95
C GLY A 731 -23.11 -10.49 25.10
N ILE A 732 -23.41 -9.30 24.56
CA ILE A 732 -22.49 -8.15 24.53
C ILE A 732 -23.11 -6.88 25.09
N ILE A 733 -22.27 -6.05 25.70
CA ILE A 733 -22.58 -4.68 26.09
C ILE A 733 -21.55 -3.75 25.46
N ILE A 734 -22.00 -2.82 24.63
CA ILE A 734 -21.18 -1.73 24.10
C ILE A 734 -21.51 -0.50 24.92
N ASP A 735 -20.52 0.05 25.60
CA ASP A 735 -20.67 1.19 26.50
C ASP A 735 -19.79 2.38 26.09
N ASN A 736 -20.09 3.56 26.62
CA ASN A 736 -19.38 4.80 26.36
C ASN A 736 -19.40 5.23 24.88
N LEU A 737 -20.51 4.95 24.18
CA LEU A 737 -20.71 5.37 22.79
C LEU A 737 -20.87 6.90 22.73
N ALA A 738 -20.11 7.56 21.85
CA ALA A 738 -20.18 9.02 21.62
C ALA A 738 -20.12 9.86 22.91
N ALA A 739 -19.21 9.52 23.83
CA ALA A 739 -19.15 10.18 25.13
C ALA A 739 -18.87 11.69 25.02
N GLY A 740 -19.75 12.51 25.62
CA GLY A 740 -19.64 13.96 25.63
C GLY A 740 -20.24 14.66 24.41
N GLN A 741 -20.92 13.90 23.54
CA GLN A 741 -21.61 14.40 22.35
C GLN A 741 -23.06 14.77 22.64
N SER A 742 -23.72 15.47 21.71
CA SER A 742 -25.14 15.77 21.84
C SER A 742 -25.97 14.49 21.86
N ILE A 743 -27.11 14.49 22.57
CA ILE A 743 -28.00 13.32 22.67
C ILE A 743 -28.42 12.82 21.28
N GLU A 744 -28.65 13.72 20.32
CA GLU A 744 -28.97 13.37 18.93
C GLU A 744 -27.84 12.60 18.24
N GLN A 745 -26.60 13.07 18.33
CA GLN A 745 -25.44 12.37 17.77
C GLN A 745 -25.22 10.99 18.41
N VAL A 746 -25.45 10.88 19.72
CA VAL A 746 -25.36 9.60 20.43
C VAL A 746 -26.37 8.60 19.86
N TRP A 747 -27.63 9.01 19.68
CA TRP A 747 -28.66 8.15 19.09
C TRP A 747 -28.33 7.75 17.66
N SER A 748 -27.94 8.68 16.79
CA SER A 748 -27.59 8.37 15.40
C SER A 748 -26.40 7.42 15.30
N LEU A 749 -25.37 7.56 16.17
CA LEU A 749 -24.28 6.61 16.21
C LEU A 749 -24.75 5.22 16.66
N MET A 750 -25.63 5.13 17.66
CA MET A 750 -26.14 3.84 18.13
C MET A 750 -26.92 3.08 17.06
N TYR A 751 -27.75 3.78 16.27
CA TYR A 751 -28.46 3.17 15.14
C TYR A 751 -27.49 2.71 14.05
N MET A 752 -26.50 3.52 13.70
CA MET A 752 -25.45 3.16 12.74
C MET A 752 -24.66 1.93 13.20
N VAL A 753 -24.24 1.87 14.47
CA VAL A 753 -23.51 0.71 15.03
C VAL A 753 -24.35 -0.56 14.94
N ARG A 754 -25.65 -0.48 15.23
CA ARG A 754 -26.55 -1.65 15.11
C ARG A 754 -26.70 -2.11 13.67
N ASP A 755 -26.87 -1.19 12.74
CA ASP A 755 -27.04 -1.50 11.32
C ASP A 755 -25.78 -2.11 10.69
N ILE A 756 -24.63 -1.47 10.89
CA ILE A 756 -23.36 -1.87 10.27
C ILE A 756 -22.80 -3.20 10.85
N LEU A 757 -23.13 -3.52 12.10
CA LEU A 757 -22.74 -4.77 12.77
C LEU A 757 -23.85 -5.83 12.77
N ASP A 758 -24.98 -5.60 12.09
CA ASP A 758 -26.11 -6.53 12.02
C ASP A 758 -26.65 -6.92 13.43
N LEU A 759 -26.63 -5.97 14.37
CA LEU A 759 -27.11 -6.15 15.75
C LEU A 759 -28.61 -5.83 15.85
N HIS A 760 -29.41 -6.37 14.94
CA HIS A 760 -30.87 -6.25 14.93
C HIS A 760 -31.50 -7.31 15.83
N GLY A 761 -32.30 -6.94 16.84
CA GLY A 761 -32.93 -7.92 17.74
C GLY A 761 -33.35 -7.40 19.12
N VAL A 762 -33.91 -8.32 19.93
CA VAL A 762 -34.38 -8.09 21.32
C VAL A 762 -33.19 -7.77 22.21
N GLY A 763 -33.09 -6.52 22.70
CA GLY A 763 -32.00 -6.04 23.55
C GLY A 763 -32.26 -4.60 24.02
N GLY A 764 -31.47 -4.12 24.98
CA GLY A 764 -31.63 -2.78 25.56
C GLY A 764 -30.72 -1.76 24.86
N GLN A 765 -31.16 -0.51 24.79
CA GLN A 765 -30.32 0.61 24.37
C GLN A 765 -30.76 1.88 25.11
N GLY A 766 -29.83 2.77 25.40
CA GLY A 766 -30.15 4.02 26.09
C GLY A 766 -29.02 5.03 26.08
N VAL A 767 -29.34 6.26 26.51
CA VAL A 767 -28.41 7.38 26.61
C VAL A 767 -28.34 7.85 28.06
N ARG A 768 -27.12 8.02 28.57
CA ARG A 768 -26.84 8.61 29.87
C ARG A 768 -26.50 10.08 29.67
N GLU A 769 -27.36 10.97 30.17
CA GLU A 769 -27.11 12.41 30.12
C GLU A 769 -26.04 12.82 31.16
N SER A 770 -25.18 13.74 30.77
CA SER A 770 -24.12 14.27 31.61
C SER A 770 -24.67 15.24 32.64
N THR A 771 -24.42 14.95 33.92
CA THR A 771 -24.77 15.87 35.02
C THR A 771 -23.96 17.18 34.99
N LYS A 772 -22.81 17.19 34.30
CA LYS A 772 -21.93 18.37 34.17
C LYS A 772 -22.26 19.23 32.96
N PHE A 773 -22.81 18.64 31.90
CA PHE A 773 -23.09 19.32 30.63
C PHE A 773 -24.49 18.92 30.12
N PRO A 774 -25.54 19.69 30.48
CA PRO A 774 -26.91 19.41 30.04
C PRO A 774 -27.01 19.32 28.51
N GLY A 775 -27.76 18.33 28.00
CA GLY A 775 -27.91 18.07 26.56
C GLY A 775 -26.78 17.25 25.92
N LYS A 776 -25.73 16.87 26.67
CA LYS A 776 -24.66 15.97 26.23
C LYS A 776 -24.70 14.66 27.01
N GLY A 777 -24.23 13.56 26.42
CA GLY A 777 -24.30 12.26 27.08
C GLY A 777 -23.38 11.18 26.49
N SER A 778 -23.64 9.93 26.87
CA SER A 778 -22.99 8.74 26.34
C SER A 778 -24.02 7.62 26.15
N GLY A 779 -23.94 6.89 25.05
CA GLY A 779 -24.85 5.80 24.72
C GLY A 779 -24.35 4.44 25.18
N PHE A 780 -25.29 3.49 25.28
CA PHE A 780 -24.99 2.08 25.47
C PHE A 780 -25.92 1.19 24.63
N ILE A 781 -25.42 0.04 24.18
CA ILE A 781 -26.16 -1.01 23.46
C ILE A 781 -25.92 -2.33 24.18
N SER A 782 -26.99 -3.07 24.47
CA SER A 782 -26.94 -4.40 25.08
C SER A 782 -27.69 -5.39 24.22
N VAL A 783 -26.99 -6.45 23.77
CA VAL A 783 -27.55 -7.47 22.88
C VAL A 783 -27.34 -8.85 23.51
N PRO A 784 -28.42 -9.53 23.96
CA PRO A 784 -28.36 -10.88 24.51
C PRO A 784 -28.12 -11.93 23.42
N ASP A 785 -27.61 -13.09 23.83
CA ASP A 785 -27.46 -14.32 23.03
C ASP A 785 -26.65 -14.18 21.73
N VAL A 786 -25.79 -13.15 21.64
CA VAL A 786 -24.80 -13.00 20.57
C VAL A 786 -23.55 -13.82 20.93
N ASP A 787 -23.29 -14.90 20.18
CA ASP A 787 -22.08 -15.70 20.34
C ASP A 787 -20.88 -15.05 19.64
N ILE A 788 -20.24 -14.13 20.36
CA ILE A 788 -19.03 -13.44 19.89
C ILE A 788 -17.74 -14.22 20.15
N SER A 789 -17.81 -15.48 20.61
CA SER A 789 -16.61 -16.34 20.67
C SER A 789 -16.03 -16.62 19.28
N SER A 790 -16.82 -16.37 18.24
CA SER A 790 -16.49 -16.47 16.81
C SER A 790 -16.04 -15.15 16.17
N TRP A 791 -16.19 -13.99 16.85
CA TRP A 791 -15.73 -12.71 16.30
C TRP A 791 -14.21 -12.71 16.22
N ASP A 792 -13.70 -12.67 14.98
CA ASP A 792 -12.30 -12.37 14.71
C ASP A 792 -12.00 -10.90 15.04
N ARG A 793 -10.80 -10.42 14.68
CA ARG A 793 -10.47 -8.99 14.89
C ARG A 793 -11.31 -8.05 14.02
N GLN A 794 -12.04 -8.50 13.00
CA GLN A 794 -12.67 -7.65 12.00
C GLN A 794 -13.91 -6.88 12.54
N PRO A 795 -14.91 -7.48 13.22
CA PRO A 795 -15.99 -6.75 13.87
C PRO A 795 -15.49 -5.74 14.91
N LEU A 796 -14.46 -6.10 15.69
CA LEU A 796 -13.83 -5.20 16.66
C LEU A 796 -13.19 -3.98 15.97
N LYS A 797 -12.51 -4.20 14.84
CA LYS A 797 -11.93 -3.11 14.04
C LYS A 797 -13.01 -2.20 13.48
N ARG A 798 -14.13 -2.77 13.00
CA ARG A 798 -15.27 -2.01 12.50
C ARG A 798 -15.90 -1.15 13.61
N LEU A 799 -16.15 -1.74 14.78
CA LEU A 799 -16.68 -1.03 15.93
C LEU A 799 -15.74 0.09 16.40
N ALA A 800 -14.43 -0.16 16.44
CA ALA A 800 -13.45 0.86 16.80
C ALA A 800 -13.39 2.03 15.80
N ALA A 801 -13.66 1.77 14.51
CA ALA A 801 -13.76 2.81 13.50
C ALA A 801 -15.03 3.67 13.65
N MET A 802 -16.18 3.07 13.99
CA MET A 802 -17.44 3.80 14.19
C MET A 802 -17.52 4.53 15.53
N ALA A 803 -16.96 3.95 16.59
CA ALA A 803 -17.11 4.44 17.95
C ALA A 803 -15.78 4.37 18.73
N PRO A 804 -14.75 5.11 18.30
CA PRO A 804 -13.47 5.11 19.01
C PRO A 804 -13.63 5.65 20.43
N GLY A 805 -13.01 5.04 21.44
CA GLY A 805 -13.19 5.42 22.85
C GLY A 805 -14.33 4.69 23.57
N SER A 806 -15.12 3.89 22.86
CA SER A 806 -16.11 2.99 23.46
C SER A 806 -15.46 1.75 24.08
N THR A 807 -16.23 1.05 24.92
CA THR A 807 -15.81 -0.19 25.56
C THR A 807 -16.78 -1.31 25.19
N LEU A 808 -16.25 -2.43 24.70
CA LEU A 808 -17.03 -3.65 24.45
C LEU A 808 -16.81 -4.63 25.60
N LYS A 809 -17.90 -5.07 26.23
CA LYS A 809 -17.92 -6.06 27.30
C LYS A 809 -18.62 -7.33 26.82
N VAL A 810 -17.98 -8.47 27.06
CA VAL A 810 -18.47 -9.80 26.68
C VAL A 810 -19.01 -10.50 27.92
N MET A 811 -20.28 -10.89 27.90
CA MET A 811 -20.96 -11.51 29.05
C MET A 811 -21.19 -13.00 28.78
N LYS A 812 -20.91 -13.85 29.78
CA LYS A 812 -21.15 -15.29 29.73
C LYS A 812 -21.52 -15.83 31.11
N GLN A 813 -22.60 -16.60 31.17
CA GLN A 813 -23.18 -17.14 32.41
C GLN A 813 -23.41 -16.06 33.50
N GLY A 814 -23.73 -14.84 33.08
CA GLY A 814 -23.92 -13.69 33.95
C GLY A 814 -22.62 -13.00 34.38
N SER A 815 -21.44 -13.54 34.09
CA SER A 815 -20.16 -12.86 34.42
C SER A 815 -19.54 -12.15 33.22
N LEU A 816 -18.79 -11.07 33.47
CA LEU A 816 -17.92 -10.45 32.48
C LEU A 816 -16.80 -11.45 32.14
N GLU A 817 -16.69 -11.84 30.87
CA GLU A 817 -15.66 -12.76 30.37
C GLU A 817 -14.46 -11.99 29.79
N ARG A 818 -14.72 -10.92 29.04
CA ARG A 818 -13.69 -10.09 28.37
C ARG A 818 -14.14 -8.65 28.26
N GLU A 819 -13.20 -7.71 28.34
CA GLU A 819 -13.43 -6.29 28.10
C GLU A 819 -12.41 -5.74 27.11
N PHE A 820 -12.88 -4.99 26.11
CA PHE A 820 -12.04 -4.32 25.11
C PHE A 820 -12.28 -2.82 25.13
N ARG A 821 -11.20 -2.05 25.24
CA ARG A 821 -11.19 -0.61 24.99
C ARG A 821 -10.78 -0.32 23.57
N LEU A 822 -11.63 0.41 22.86
CA LEU A 822 -11.43 0.73 21.46
C LEU A 822 -10.76 2.09 21.33
N GLN A 823 -9.72 2.17 20.52
CA GLN A 823 -8.99 3.41 20.24
C GLN A 823 -9.22 3.83 18.79
N VAL A 824 -8.87 5.08 18.49
CA VAL A 824 -9.02 5.65 17.15
C VAL A 824 -8.13 4.88 16.17
N PRO A 825 -8.68 4.31 15.08
CA PRO A 825 -7.86 3.63 14.09
C PRO A 825 -7.00 4.63 13.29
N PRO A 826 -5.88 4.17 12.70
CA PRO A 826 -5.09 5.02 11.81
C PRO A 826 -5.82 5.34 10.49
N ARG A 827 -6.82 4.52 10.11
CA ARG A 827 -7.52 4.60 8.82
C ARG A 827 -9.00 4.22 8.98
N VAL A 828 -9.86 4.82 8.18
CA VAL A 828 -11.30 4.50 8.08
C VAL A 828 -11.67 4.36 6.59
N TYR A 829 -12.10 3.17 6.20
CA TYR A 829 -12.35 2.77 4.80
C TYR A 829 -13.29 1.55 4.76
N ASN A 830 -13.82 1.20 3.58
CA ASN A 830 -14.74 0.08 3.35
C ASN A 830 -16.06 0.16 4.15
N PHE A 831 -16.58 1.38 4.31
CA PHE A 831 -17.94 1.63 4.81
C PHE A 831 -18.75 2.36 3.74
N LYS A 832 -20.02 2.00 3.57
CA LYS A 832 -20.93 2.72 2.68
C LYS A 832 -21.35 4.07 3.26
N ASP A 833 -21.26 4.18 4.59
CA ASP A 833 -21.75 5.30 5.37
C ASP A 833 -20.72 6.40 5.60
N ILE A 834 -19.51 6.24 5.05
CA ILE A 834 -18.50 7.29 5.04
C ILE A 834 -18.49 8.03 3.70
N SER A 835 -18.26 9.33 3.71
CA SER A 835 -18.12 10.11 2.49
C SER A 835 -17.21 11.32 2.68
N CYS A 836 -16.41 11.64 1.67
CA CYS A 836 -15.68 12.90 1.66
C CYS A 836 -16.70 14.02 1.50
N LYS A 837 -16.61 15.10 2.29
CA LYS A 837 -17.52 16.26 2.17
C LYS A 837 -17.08 17.28 1.14
N ASN A 838 -15.88 17.12 0.58
CA ASN A 838 -15.46 17.90 -0.55
C ASN A 838 -16.17 17.38 -1.81
N THR A 839 -17.13 18.15 -2.31
CA THR A 839 -17.92 17.80 -3.49
C THR A 839 -17.08 17.62 -4.75
N ALA A 840 -15.87 18.18 -4.81
CA ALA A 840 -14.94 18.03 -5.92
C ALA A 840 -14.09 16.75 -5.85
N CYS A 841 -14.04 16.06 -4.70
CA CYS A 841 -13.24 14.85 -4.54
C CYS A 841 -13.76 13.70 -5.42
N VAL A 842 -12.83 12.94 -6.01
CA VAL A 842 -13.13 11.77 -6.85
C VAL A 842 -14.00 10.70 -6.16
N SER A 843 -13.90 10.56 -4.84
CA SER A 843 -14.74 9.62 -4.06
C SER A 843 -16.11 10.18 -3.66
N HIS A 844 -16.39 11.45 -3.98
CA HIS A 844 -17.70 12.04 -3.68
C HIS A 844 -18.76 11.53 -4.67
N ALA A 845 -19.92 11.12 -4.16
CA ALA A 845 -20.99 10.50 -4.96
C ALA A 845 -21.44 11.34 -6.17
N SER A 846 -21.42 12.68 -6.05
CA SER A 846 -21.76 13.60 -7.16
C SER A 846 -20.80 13.53 -8.35
N GLN A 847 -19.60 12.96 -8.20
CA GLN A 847 -18.63 12.79 -9.29
C GLN A 847 -18.93 11.55 -10.14
N MET A 848 -19.90 10.72 -9.74
CA MET A 848 -20.35 9.54 -10.49
C MET A 848 -19.21 8.57 -10.84
N GLN A 849 -18.18 8.47 -9.99
CA GLN A 849 -17.10 7.49 -10.12
C GLN A 849 -17.41 6.29 -9.22
N HIS A 850 -18.30 5.40 -9.69
CA HIS A 850 -18.87 4.31 -8.90
C HIS A 850 -17.86 3.29 -8.36
N GLU A 851 -16.67 3.23 -8.95
CA GLU A 851 -15.58 2.34 -8.51
C GLU A 851 -14.78 2.90 -7.33
N VAL A 852 -15.01 4.17 -6.94
CA VAL A 852 -14.20 4.87 -5.94
C VAL A 852 -14.92 4.92 -4.61
N GLU A 853 -14.36 4.27 -3.61
CA GLU A 853 -14.84 4.32 -2.24
C GLU A 853 -14.15 5.44 -1.44
N ALA A 854 -14.81 5.99 -0.44
CA ALA A 854 -14.19 6.98 0.43
C ALA A 854 -13.17 6.30 1.37
N PHE A 855 -12.02 6.95 1.55
CA PHE A 855 -10.92 6.47 2.37
C PHE A 855 -10.32 7.63 3.15
N PHE A 856 -10.13 7.44 4.45
CA PHE A 856 -9.64 8.47 5.36
C PHE A 856 -8.45 7.99 6.18
N GLU A 857 -7.46 8.86 6.36
CA GLU A 857 -6.27 8.62 7.17
C GLU A 857 -6.20 9.60 8.34
N ARG A 858 -5.89 9.10 9.54
CA ARG A 858 -5.82 9.90 10.77
C ARG A 858 -4.67 10.90 10.72
N CYS A 859 -4.92 12.14 11.10
CA CYS A 859 -3.90 13.18 11.22
C CYS A 859 -2.95 12.88 12.40
N ARG A 860 -1.63 13.04 12.21
CA ARG A 860 -0.62 12.77 13.26
C ARG A 860 -0.61 13.79 14.42
N GLN A 861 -1.34 14.90 14.32
CA GLN A 861 -1.27 16.04 15.26
C GLN A 861 -2.46 16.17 16.24
N SER A 862 -3.49 15.32 16.15
CA SER A 862 -4.63 15.39 17.07
C SER A 862 -4.26 14.81 18.44
N GLY A 863 -4.25 15.64 19.48
CA GLY A 863 -4.08 15.19 20.87
C GLY A 863 -5.13 14.13 21.24
N GLU A 864 -4.72 13.11 22.01
CA GLU A 864 -5.40 11.81 22.12
C GLU A 864 -6.73 11.78 22.92
N GLU A 865 -7.30 12.89 23.36
CA GLU A 865 -8.29 12.84 24.46
C GLU A 865 -9.74 13.27 24.12
N GLN A 866 -10.03 13.85 22.95
CA GLN A 866 -11.41 14.24 22.59
C GLN A 866 -11.81 13.84 21.17
N GLN A 867 -12.95 13.15 21.03
CA GLN A 867 -13.51 12.71 19.74
C GLN A 867 -13.73 13.87 18.75
N ASP A 868 -14.12 15.05 19.24
CA ASP A 868 -14.35 16.24 18.40
C ASP A 868 -13.06 16.86 17.83
N ALA A 869 -11.90 16.53 18.42
CA ALA A 869 -10.58 16.99 17.97
C ALA A 869 -9.89 15.98 17.03
N LEU A 870 -10.53 14.84 16.74
CA LEU A 870 -9.99 13.84 15.83
C LEU A 870 -10.17 14.29 14.38
N ALA A 871 -9.05 14.52 13.71
CA ALA A 871 -9.01 14.94 12.32
C ALA A 871 -8.50 13.82 11.41
N PHE A 872 -9.11 13.71 10.24
CA PHE A 872 -8.82 12.73 9.19
C PHE A 872 -8.64 13.43 7.86
N ASN A 873 -7.65 13.03 7.08
CA ASN A 873 -7.48 13.51 5.71
C ASN A 873 -8.08 12.49 4.74
N CYS A 874 -8.84 12.97 3.75
CA CYS A 874 -9.24 12.12 2.63
C CYS A 874 -7.98 11.65 1.86
N LYS A 875 -7.88 10.35 1.57
CA LYS A 875 -6.74 9.77 0.83
C LYS A 875 -6.51 10.44 -0.53
N TYR A 876 -7.58 10.83 -1.22
CA TYR A 876 -7.51 11.28 -2.60
C TYR A 876 -7.29 12.79 -2.74
N CYS A 877 -8.13 13.60 -2.10
CA CYS A 877 -8.08 15.08 -2.22
C CYS A 877 -7.42 15.78 -1.03
N GLU A 878 -6.93 15.02 -0.05
CA GLU A 878 -6.25 15.52 1.17
C GLU A 878 -7.03 16.53 2.00
N THR A 879 -8.34 16.68 1.71
CA THR A 879 -9.23 17.53 2.51
C THR A 879 -9.33 16.95 3.91
N GLN A 880 -9.09 17.80 4.90
CA GLN A 880 -9.23 17.46 6.30
C GLN A 880 -10.72 17.47 6.70
N HIS A 881 -11.11 16.46 7.46
CA HIS A 881 -12.44 16.27 8.02
C HIS A 881 -12.30 15.92 9.49
N THR A 882 -13.24 16.37 10.31
CA THR A 882 -13.42 15.83 11.66
C THR A 882 -13.95 14.40 11.60
N PHE A 883 -13.81 13.65 12.69
CA PHE A 883 -14.42 12.33 12.82
C PHE A 883 -15.92 12.32 12.48
N TRP A 884 -16.67 13.32 12.93
CA TRP A 884 -18.11 13.37 12.68
C TRP A 884 -18.46 13.69 11.23
N GLU A 885 -17.63 14.49 10.57
CA GLU A 885 -17.85 14.87 9.17
C GLU A 885 -17.63 13.71 8.19
N ILE A 886 -16.79 12.73 8.51
CA ILE A 886 -16.56 11.62 7.57
C ILE A 886 -17.76 10.67 7.49
N TRP A 887 -18.63 10.63 8.51
CA TRP A 887 -19.78 9.72 8.60
C TRP A 887 -21.11 10.40 8.20
N ASN A 888 -21.97 9.65 7.53
CA ASN A 888 -23.28 10.10 7.06
C ASN A 888 -24.40 9.82 8.07
N TYR A 889 -24.30 10.39 9.28
CA TYR A 889 -25.30 10.19 10.35
C TYR A 889 -26.73 10.61 9.96
N GLU A 890 -26.90 11.41 8.92
CA GLU A 890 -28.20 11.88 8.46
C GLU A 890 -29.14 10.72 8.04
N PHE A 891 -28.58 9.59 7.59
CA PHE A 891 -29.35 8.37 7.28
C PHE A 891 -29.85 7.63 8.53
N TYR A 892 -29.41 8.05 9.72
CA TYR A 892 -29.70 7.39 11.00
C TYR A 892 -30.40 8.32 11.98
N ARG A 893 -31.14 9.33 11.48
CA ARG A 893 -31.87 10.26 12.35
C ARG A 893 -33.09 9.56 12.99
N PRO A 894 -33.39 9.84 14.27
CA PRO A 894 -34.45 9.17 15.03
C PRO A 894 -35.88 9.38 14.47
N THR A 895 -36.09 10.26 13.49
CA THR A 895 -37.37 10.41 12.80
C THR A 895 -37.74 9.23 11.90
N GLU A 896 -36.78 8.41 11.47
CA GLU A 896 -37.03 7.25 10.59
C GLU A 896 -37.18 5.92 11.34
N PHE A 897 -36.78 5.85 12.61
CA PHE A 897 -36.83 4.64 13.44
C PHE A 897 -37.94 4.64 14.50
N ALA A 898 -38.88 5.59 14.42
CA ALA A 898 -40.05 5.63 15.28
C ALA A 898 -41.15 4.66 14.77
N ILE A 899 -40.93 3.35 14.94
CA ILE A 899 -42.01 2.34 15.04
C ILE A 899 -41.65 1.33 16.13
#